data_AF-A0A535N6G6-F1
#
_entry.id   AF-A0A535N6G6-F1
#
_cell.length_a   1.000
_cell.length_b   1.000
_cell.length_c   1.000
_cell.angle_alpha   90.00
_cell.angle_beta   90.00
_cell.angle_gamma   90.00
#
_symmetry.space_group_name_H-M   'P 1'
#
loop_
_entity.id
_entity.type
_entity.pdbx_description
1 polymer ?
#
loop_
_entity_poly.entity_id
_entity_poly.type
_entity_poly.pdbx_seq_one_letter_code
_entity_poly.pdbx_strand_id
1 'polypeptide(L)'
;MQYLEGRLVVSPSDLTGFLECEHLTQQELAAARGELARPDRLDPELEILRRRGLEHETRHLNSLRDLGKRVVEIPFPADRLAALESAHEATVTAMRQGADVIYQGTFFDGRWRCHADFLLRVDQPSGLGRYRYEVADAKLAKKAKAAAVLQCCVYTEQVAAIQGIEPDHITLILGDRSEEELRFRDYAAYYRSVKRRFEETVLGPATATYPDPVSHCDICRWIEPCDRRRRDDDHLCLVAGMRRDQTRRLQTSGIATVADLGASAMGQPIAGITDLALERLRQQARLQVGRRQTGSLAYEVLPPLGEQLGFQTLPPPSPADLFFDMEGDPFVGDDGLYYLFGVAESAGGRFQYHAFWGHDETAERRAFEQTVDLIIDRLDRSPDLHVYHYAPYEPNALKELAGGYATREAEVDRLLRGRVLVDLYRVVRQGVRMSTESYSLKSLEPFYRHERAGEIIDAAASIVAYEDWLQTGQPGRLEAIARYNEDDCLSTAQLRDWLEARRMEAIARYGDIPRPAPEDRAPSQTQRDVDERTAGLVERLLAGVPEEETDRTPLQQAAHLLAHSLNWHRREEKSEWWEYFRLCSLTDEQLIEEREAIGGLAFSGEVRQERQSNVFRYHFDAGQEYKIGIGDKPEDPRRQRGAGTEPWSQRRGASSDLADSLQPDSHQGAARLTPAPWPVDRGERVRRRGRASGGARPPVPATAAILRHVPGIAAGSAWRARQGRRPAACALARSLLPRHPGSSWLGQDDRGRRAGPGAGAAGQAGGDNSQQPQGDRQPAGQGRRGGASHRPGAAGPAEGRSTRTLRLPRRELRGHRVRGGGCARRGGSRGGGRHPVALCPGRDAGASGRPGGG
;
A
#
# COMPACT_ATOMS: atom_id res chain seq x y z
N MET A 1 16.77 -25.91 -4.95
CA MET A 1 18.09 -26.59 -4.91
C MET A 1 17.92 -28.10 -4.91
N GLN A 2 18.88 -28.87 -5.43
CA GLN A 2 18.83 -30.35 -5.35
C GLN A 2 20.23 -30.98 -5.46
N TYR A 3 20.42 -32.17 -4.90
CA TYR A 3 21.61 -32.98 -5.19
C TYR A 3 21.33 -33.92 -6.36
N LEU A 4 22.04 -33.75 -7.48
CA LEU A 4 22.06 -34.69 -8.59
C LEU A 4 23.39 -35.44 -8.59
N GLU A 5 23.35 -36.77 -8.50
CA GLU A 5 24.52 -37.65 -8.63
C GLU A 5 25.69 -37.23 -7.70
N GLY A 6 25.35 -36.76 -6.49
CA GLY A 6 26.30 -36.29 -5.47
C GLY A 6 26.72 -34.81 -5.58
N ARG A 7 26.28 -34.07 -6.61
CA ARG A 7 26.57 -32.64 -6.82
C ARG A 7 25.37 -31.77 -6.43
N LEU A 8 25.60 -30.71 -5.64
CA LEU A 8 24.60 -29.68 -5.37
C LEU A 8 24.39 -28.80 -6.61
N VAL A 9 23.19 -28.87 -7.17
CA VAL A 9 22.70 -28.06 -8.30
C VAL A 9 21.73 -26.99 -7.78
N VAL A 10 21.92 -25.76 -8.25
CA VAL A 10 21.16 -24.55 -7.85
C VAL A 10 20.57 -23.85 -9.08
N SER A 11 19.51 -23.07 -8.90
CA SER A 11 18.88 -22.27 -9.97
C SER A 11 18.82 -20.76 -9.62
N PRO A 12 18.52 -19.87 -10.59
CA PRO A 12 18.25 -18.46 -10.29
C PRO A 12 17.10 -18.26 -9.29
N SER A 13 16.12 -19.18 -9.25
CA SER A 13 15.04 -19.17 -8.26
C SER A 13 15.53 -19.43 -6.84
N ASP A 14 16.62 -20.20 -6.67
CA ASP A 14 17.28 -20.38 -5.37
C ASP A 14 18.01 -19.09 -4.94
N LEU A 15 18.58 -18.35 -5.90
CA LEU A 15 19.27 -17.07 -5.69
C LEU A 15 18.30 -15.94 -5.31
N THR A 16 17.12 -15.88 -5.92
CA THR A 16 16.07 -14.93 -5.54
C THR A 16 15.45 -15.31 -4.20
N GLY A 17 15.12 -16.60 -3.99
CA GLY A 17 14.64 -17.11 -2.71
C GLY A 17 15.57 -16.83 -1.52
N PHE A 18 16.89 -16.76 -1.76
CA PHE A 18 17.88 -16.34 -0.75
C PHE A 18 17.79 -14.86 -0.34
N LEU A 19 17.48 -13.95 -1.27
CA LEU A 19 17.24 -12.55 -0.93
C LEU A 19 15.89 -12.34 -0.21
N GLU A 20 14.89 -13.11 -0.60
CA GLU A 20 13.57 -13.10 0.04
C GLU A 20 13.63 -13.69 1.47
N CYS A 21 14.37 -14.79 1.68
CA CYS A 21 14.49 -15.44 2.98
C CYS A 21 15.73 -16.36 3.11
N GLU A 22 16.73 -15.96 3.90
CA GLU A 22 17.88 -16.82 4.23
C GLU A 22 17.47 -18.14 4.94
N HIS A 23 16.33 -18.16 5.65
CA HIS A 23 15.82 -19.39 6.27
C HIS A 23 15.29 -20.37 5.20
N LEU A 24 14.62 -19.89 4.14
CA LEU A 24 14.22 -20.71 2.99
C LEU A 24 15.45 -21.38 2.34
N THR A 25 16.56 -20.64 2.21
CA THR A 25 17.83 -21.19 1.69
C THR A 25 18.31 -22.39 2.51
N GLN A 26 18.27 -22.31 3.84
CA GLN A 26 18.70 -23.42 4.70
C GLN A 26 17.69 -24.59 4.67
N GLN A 27 16.39 -24.32 4.62
CA GLN A 27 15.34 -25.36 4.48
C GLN A 27 15.47 -26.12 3.15
N GLU A 28 15.63 -25.41 2.04
CA GLU A 28 15.83 -26.02 0.71
C GLU A 28 17.17 -26.76 0.59
N LEU A 29 18.21 -26.32 1.30
CA LEU A 29 19.50 -27.02 1.35
C LEU A 29 19.42 -28.31 2.18
N ALA A 30 18.76 -28.28 3.34
CA ALA A 30 18.48 -29.46 4.17
C ALA A 30 17.61 -30.46 3.39
N ALA A 31 16.56 -29.99 2.71
CA ALA A 31 15.71 -30.82 1.87
C ALA A 31 16.44 -31.39 0.64
N ALA A 32 17.36 -30.63 0.03
CA ALA A 32 18.21 -31.13 -1.05
C ALA A 32 19.15 -32.27 -0.59
N ARG A 33 19.55 -32.29 0.69
CA ARG A 33 20.36 -33.35 1.31
C ARG A 33 19.55 -34.54 1.84
N GLY A 34 18.22 -34.44 1.86
CA GLY A 34 17.35 -35.43 2.49
C GLY A 34 17.32 -35.36 4.03
N GLU A 35 17.83 -34.27 4.62
CA GLU A 35 17.72 -33.98 6.06
C GLU A 35 16.27 -33.64 6.46
N LEU A 36 15.48 -33.13 5.50
CA LEU A 36 14.06 -32.79 5.64
C LEU A 36 13.26 -33.21 4.39
N ALA A 37 11.97 -33.49 4.56
CA ALA A 37 11.03 -33.58 3.45
C ALA A 37 10.57 -32.17 3.04
N ARG A 38 10.40 -31.92 1.74
CA ARG A 38 9.72 -30.70 1.26
C ARG A 38 8.23 -30.83 1.57
N PRO A 39 7.57 -29.80 2.15
CA PRO A 39 6.12 -29.80 2.28
C PRO A 39 5.48 -29.69 0.89
N ASP A 40 4.43 -30.45 0.64
CA ASP A 40 3.53 -30.21 -0.49
C ASP A 40 2.53 -29.13 -0.09
N ARG A 41 2.58 -28.00 -0.79
CA ARG A 41 1.63 -26.89 -0.65
C ARG A 41 0.69 -26.94 -1.85
N LEU A 42 -0.50 -27.51 -1.66
CA LEU A 42 -1.58 -27.41 -2.63
C LEU A 42 -2.25 -26.05 -2.46
N ASP A 43 -1.96 -25.15 -3.39
CA ASP A 43 -2.38 -23.77 -3.35
C ASP A 43 -2.96 -23.39 -4.72
N PRO A 44 -4.30 -23.30 -4.83
CA PRO A 44 -4.93 -23.05 -6.11
C PRO A 44 -4.63 -21.66 -6.68
N GLU A 45 -4.35 -20.64 -5.86
CA GLU A 45 -3.96 -19.30 -6.34
C GLU A 45 -2.56 -19.35 -6.99
N LEU A 46 -1.61 -20.05 -6.36
CA LEU A 46 -0.27 -20.26 -6.94
C LEU A 46 -0.32 -21.11 -8.23
N GLU A 47 -1.26 -22.04 -8.34
CA GLU A 47 -1.46 -22.82 -9.57
C GLU A 47 -2.11 -21.98 -10.69
N ILE A 48 -3.05 -21.09 -10.37
CA ILE A 48 -3.57 -20.07 -11.31
C ILE A 48 -2.43 -19.17 -11.77
N LEU A 49 -1.63 -18.62 -10.85
CA LEU A 49 -0.48 -17.76 -11.17
C LEU A 49 0.54 -18.49 -12.08
N ARG A 50 0.78 -19.79 -11.83
CA ARG A 50 1.66 -20.63 -12.66
C ARG A 50 1.09 -20.85 -14.05
N ARG A 51 -0.21 -21.17 -14.16
CA ARG A 51 -0.92 -21.33 -15.45
C ARG A 51 -0.88 -20.03 -16.25
N ARG A 52 -1.27 -18.90 -15.66
CA ARG A 52 -1.25 -17.57 -16.28
C ARG A 52 0.14 -17.19 -16.77
N GLY A 53 1.20 -17.54 -16.03
CA GLY A 53 2.59 -17.31 -16.44
C GLY A 53 2.92 -18.02 -17.76
N LEU A 54 2.56 -19.30 -17.87
CA LEU A 54 2.75 -20.10 -19.08
C LEU A 54 1.88 -19.61 -20.25
N GLU A 55 0.65 -19.13 -19.98
CA GLU A 55 -0.21 -18.50 -20.99
C GLU A 55 0.44 -17.23 -21.58
N HIS A 56 1.01 -16.37 -20.73
CA HIS A 56 1.70 -15.14 -21.13
C HIS A 56 2.99 -15.43 -21.92
N GLU A 57 3.81 -16.35 -21.44
CA GLU A 57 5.03 -16.81 -22.10
C GLU A 57 4.74 -17.40 -23.49
N THR A 58 3.74 -18.29 -23.57
CA THR A 58 3.28 -18.89 -24.84
C THR A 58 2.75 -17.84 -25.82
N ARG A 59 2.10 -16.78 -25.32
CA ARG A 59 1.60 -15.66 -26.13
C ARG A 59 2.74 -14.88 -26.79
N HIS A 60 3.82 -14.60 -26.06
CA HIS A 60 5.01 -13.95 -26.62
C HIS A 60 5.79 -14.88 -27.58
N LEU A 61 5.89 -16.17 -27.27
CA LEU A 61 6.45 -17.16 -28.20
C LEU A 61 5.71 -17.19 -29.55
N ASN A 62 4.38 -17.11 -29.51
CA ASN A 62 3.57 -17.08 -30.73
C ASN A 62 3.73 -15.76 -31.51
N SER A 63 3.77 -14.60 -30.87
CA SER A 63 4.01 -13.34 -31.61
C SER A 63 5.39 -13.31 -32.30
N LEU A 64 6.41 -13.94 -31.72
CA LEU A 64 7.71 -14.14 -32.37
C LEU A 64 7.63 -15.08 -33.58
N ARG A 65 6.83 -16.15 -33.53
CA ARG A 65 6.54 -17.02 -34.69
C ARG A 65 5.80 -16.27 -35.80
N ASP A 66 4.79 -15.47 -35.44
CA ASP A 66 3.98 -14.67 -36.37
C ASP A 66 4.81 -13.58 -37.07
N LEU A 67 5.83 -13.04 -36.39
CA LEU A 67 6.86 -12.17 -36.96
C LEU A 67 7.87 -12.91 -37.88
N GLY A 68 7.65 -14.19 -38.19
CA GLY A 68 8.46 -14.99 -39.11
C GLY A 68 9.85 -15.35 -38.59
N LYS A 69 10.09 -15.28 -37.28
CA LYS A 69 11.40 -15.61 -36.67
C LYS A 69 11.65 -17.12 -36.71
N ARG A 70 12.89 -17.53 -37.01
CA ARG A 70 13.31 -18.92 -36.81
C ARG A 70 13.54 -19.18 -35.31
N VAL A 71 12.47 -19.60 -34.65
CA VAL A 71 12.49 -20.10 -33.28
C VAL A 71 13.13 -21.50 -33.23
N VAL A 72 13.95 -21.77 -32.21
CA VAL A 72 14.36 -23.12 -31.81
C VAL A 72 13.95 -23.35 -30.37
N GLU A 73 13.22 -24.42 -30.10
CA GLU A 73 12.68 -24.75 -28.77
C GLU A 73 13.54 -25.83 -28.11
N ILE A 74 13.98 -25.58 -26.88
CA ILE A 74 14.78 -26.52 -26.09
C ILE A 74 13.86 -27.26 -25.10
N PRO A 75 13.69 -28.59 -25.20
CA PRO A 75 12.85 -29.33 -24.26
C PRO A 75 13.39 -29.25 -22.83
N PHE A 76 12.50 -29.07 -21.85
CA PHE A 76 12.86 -29.13 -20.44
C PHE A 76 13.55 -30.47 -20.09
N PRO A 77 14.78 -30.45 -19.55
CA PRO A 77 15.50 -31.68 -19.21
C PRO A 77 14.95 -32.32 -17.94
N ALA A 78 15.05 -33.66 -17.87
CA ALA A 78 14.84 -34.39 -16.62
C ALA A 78 15.92 -34.05 -15.59
N ASP A 79 15.61 -34.23 -14.29
CA ASP A 79 16.52 -34.01 -13.17
C ASP A 79 17.66 -35.05 -13.07
N ARG A 80 18.58 -35.04 -14.05
CA ARG A 80 19.82 -35.84 -14.14
C ARG A 80 20.92 -35.02 -14.80
N LEU A 81 22.19 -35.22 -14.42
CA LEU A 81 23.30 -34.38 -14.91
C LEU A 81 23.43 -34.45 -16.43
N ALA A 82 23.47 -35.65 -17.00
CA ALA A 82 23.57 -35.85 -18.46
C ALA A 82 22.40 -35.25 -19.27
N ALA A 83 21.22 -35.04 -18.66
CA ALA A 83 20.09 -34.40 -19.32
C ALA A 83 20.24 -32.86 -19.33
N LEU A 84 20.74 -32.27 -18.23
CA LEU A 84 21.10 -30.85 -18.17
C LEU A 84 22.25 -30.52 -19.13
N GLU A 85 23.27 -31.39 -19.18
CA GLU A 85 24.42 -31.27 -20.09
C GLU A 85 23.96 -31.33 -21.57
N SER A 86 23.09 -32.27 -21.94
CA SER A 86 22.54 -32.37 -23.31
C SER A 86 21.65 -31.18 -23.70
N ALA A 87 20.82 -30.66 -22.79
CA ALA A 87 20.02 -29.45 -23.05
C ALA A 87 20.88 -28.18 -23.18
N HIS A 88 22.00 -28.12 -22.45
CA HIS A 88 23.01 -27.08 -22.63
C HIS A 88 23.70 -27.18 -24.00
N GLU A 89 24.13 -28.37 -24.43
CA GLU A 89 24.71 -28.58 -25.77
C GLU A 89 23.73 -28.24 -26.90
N ALA A 90 22.45 -28.56 -26.75
CA ALA A 90 21.39 -28.18 -27.69
C ALA A 90 21.24 -26.65 -27.78
N THR A 91 21.23 -25.96 -26.64
CA THR A 91 21.15 -24.49 -26.56
C THR A 91 22.37 -23.83 -27.21
N VAL A 92 23.59 -24.26 -26.87
CA VAL A 92 24.84 -23.80 -27.48
C VAL A 92 24.87 -24.08 -28.99
N THR A 93 24.31 -25.19 -29.44
CA THR A 93 24.20 -25.53 -30.86
C THR A 93 23.22 -24.60 -31.59
N ALA A 94 22.05 -24.31 -31.01
CA ALA A 94 21.10 -23.35 -31.57
C ALA A 94 21.69 -21.94 -31.64
N MET A 95 22.47 -21.53 -30.63
CA MET A 95 23.22 -20.27 -30.64
C MET A 95 24.24 -20.22 -31.78
N ARG A 96 25.07 -21.26 -31.96
CA ARG A 96 26.07 -21.35 -33.05
C ARG A 96 25.44 -21.45 -34.45
N GLN A 97 24.20 -21.92 -34.54
CA GLN A 97 23.41 -21.94 -35.78
C GLN A 97 22.69 -20.60 -36.05
N GLY A 98 22.80 -19.60 -35.17
CA GLY A 98 22.22 -18.28 -35.36
C GLY A 98 20.69 -18.27 -35.45
N ALA A 99 19.99 -19.13 -34.71
CA ALA A 99 18.53 -19.07 -34.57
C ALA A 99 18.08 -17.64 -34.20
N ASP A 100 16.98 -17.13 -34.76
CA ASP A 100 16.54 -15.76 -34.45
C ASP A 100 16.07 -15.63 -32.99
N VAL A 101 15.46 -16.71 -32.48
CA VAL A 101 14.99 -16.87 -31.11
C VAL A 101 15.34 -18.29 -30.65
N ILE A 102 15.80 -18.44 -29.41
CA ILE A 102 15.89 -19.74 -28.74
C ILE A 102 14.96 -19.69 -27.53
N TYR A 103 13.99 -20.59 -27.48
CA TYR A 103 12.97 -20.68 -26.43
C TYR A 103 13.34 -21.73 -25.40
N GLN A 104 13.15 -21.41 -24.12
CA GLN A 104 13.58 -22.21 -22.96
C GLN A 104 15.07 -22.61 -23.00
N GLY A 105 15.90 -21.66 -23.45
CA GLY A 105 17.34 -21.78 -23.58
C GLY A 105 17.98 -22.22 -22.27
N THR A 106 18.49 -23.44 -22.25
CA THR A 106 18.95 -24.11 -21.04
C THR A 106 20.47 -24.03 -20.91
N PHE A 107 20.97 -23.67 -19.73
CA PHE A 107 22.40 -23.64 -19.43
C PHE A 107 22.72 -24.47 -18.19
N PHE A 108 23.88 -25.14 -18.23
CA PHE A 108 24.42 -25.89 -17.10
C PHE A 108 25.95 -25.81 -17.06
N ASP A 109 26.50 -25.22 -16.00
CA ASP A 109 27.95 -25.05 -15.80
C ASP A 109 28.58 -26.11 -14.85
N GLY A 110 27.81 -27.15 -14.51
CA GLY A 110 28.17 -28.13 -13.48
C GLY A 110 27.64 -27.80 -12.07
N ARG A 111 27.15 -26.59 -11.84
CA ARG A 111 26.56 -26.10 -10.58
C ARG A 111 25.21 -25.41 -10.77
N TRP A 112 25.16 -24.41 -11.64
CA TRP A 112 23.98 -23.62 -11.94
C TRP A 112 23.20 -24.28 -13.06
N ARG A 113 21.91 -24.59 -12.84
CA ARG A 113 20.95 -24.84 -13.92
C ARG A 113 20.13 -23.58 -14.19
N CYS A 114 19.98 -23.24 -15.45
CA CYS A 114 19.26 -22.07 -15.91
C CYS A 114 18.33 -22.46 -17.05
N HIS A 115 17.13 -21.88 -17.07
CA HIS A 115 16.17 -22.01 -18.16
C HIS A 115 15.71 -20.59 -18.50
N ALA A 116 16.30 -19.99 -19.53
CA ALA A 116 15.96 -18.64 -19.96
C ALA A 116 14.81 -18.73 -20.97
N ASP A 117 13.68 -18.11 -20.64
CA ASP A 117 12.45 -18.16 -21.45
C ASP A 117 12.76 -17.84 -22.92
N PHE A 118 13.54 -16.77 -23.19
CA PHE A 118 13.96 -16.39 -24.54
C PHE A 118 15.43 -15.93 -24.60
N LEU A 119 16.14 -16.39 -25.65
CA LEU A 119 17.40 -15.79 -26.11
C LEU A 119 17.15 -15.15 -27.48
N LEU A 120 17.34 -13.83 -27.58
CA LEU A 120 17.04 -13.06 -28.79
C LEU A 120 18.32 -12.76 -29.56
N ARG A 121 18.38 -13.09 -30.85
CA ARG A 121 19.55 -12.78 -31.69
C ARG A 121 19.56 -11.30 -32.07
N VAL A 122 20.69 -10.63 -31.84
CA VAL A 122 20.96 -9.28 -32.35
C VAL A 122 22.19 -9.30 -33.26
N ASP A 123 22.16 -8.53 -34.34
CA ASP A 123 23.20 -8.53 -35.38
C ASP A 123 24.41 -7.65 -34.99
N GLN A 124 25.04 -7.99 -33.87
CA GLN A 124 26.28 -7.41 -33.35
C GLN A 124 27.33 -8.51 -33.13
N PRO A 125 28.62 -8.29 -33.44
CA PRO A 125 29.62 -9.37 -33.48
C PRO A 125 29.94 -9.97 -32.10
N SER A 126 30.25 -11.26 -32.08
CA SER A 126 30.69 -12.02 -30.90
C SER A 126 31.57 -13.23 -31.30
N GLY A 127 31.93 -14.09 -30.34
CA GLY A 127 32.54 -15.40 -30.60
C GLY A 127 31.65 -16.37 -31.40
N LEU A 128 30.36 -16.05 -31.59
CA LEU A 128 29.43 -16.80 -32.46
C LEU A 128 29.46 -16.30 -33.93
N GLY A 129 30.14 -15.17 -34.21
CA GLY A 129 30.28 -14.60 -35.55
C GLY A 129 29.75 -13.17 -35.65
N ARG A 130 28.86 -12.92 -36.61
CA ARG A 130 28.32 -11.57 -36.91
C ARG A 130 27.16 -11.14 -36.00
N TYR A 131 26.73 -12.01 -35.10
CA TYR A 131 25.60 -11.82 -34.20
C TYR A 131 25.97 -12.25 -32.77
N ARG A 132 25.14 -11.85 -31.81
CA ARG A 132 25.19 -12.24 -30.40
C ARG A 132 23.77 -12.50 -29.89
N TYR A 133 23.63 -13.02 -28.69
CA TYR A 133 22.36 -13.15 -28.00
C TYR A 133 22.26 -12.17 -26.83
N GLU A 134 21.04 -11.69 -26.61
CA GLU A 134 20.62 -10.97 -25.39
C GLU A 134 19.45 -11.75 -24.74
N VAL A 135 19.26 -11.56 -23.44
CA VAL A 135 18.31 -12.36 -22.63
C VAL A 135 16.96 -11.67 -22.57
N ALA A 136 15.88 -12.40 -22.80
CA ALA A 136 14.52 -11.97 -22.50
C ALA A 136 13.76 -13.01 -21.65
N ASP A 137 12.91 -12.53 -20.75
CA ASP A 137 12.31 -13.29 -19.66
C ASP A 137 10.89 -12.77 -19.40
N ALA A 138 9.90 -13.66 -19.33
CA ALA A 138 8.47 -13.32 -19.36
C ALA A 138 7.83 -13.40 -17.98
N LYS A 139 7.22 -12.30 -17.51
CA LYS A 139 6.70 -12.18 -16.13
C LYS A 139 5.38 -11.42 -16.09
N LEU A 140 4.39 -12.01 -15.43
CA LEU A 140 3.04 -11.43 -15.21
C LEU A 140 3.02 -10.08 -14.49
N ALA A 141 4.12 -9.67 -13.84
CA ALA A 141 4.18 -8.36 -13.21
C ALA A 141 4.21 -7.25 -14.28
N LYS A 142 3.31 -6.27 -14.20
CA LYS A 142 3.29 -5.08 -15.10
C LYS A 142 4.48 -4.11 -14.90
N LYS A 143 5.52 -4.50 -14.15
CA LYS A 143 6.69 -3.67 -13.76
C LYS A 143 7.88 -4.58 -13.44
N ALA A 144 9.11 -4.21 -13.80
CA ALA A 144 10.30 -4.94 -13.40
C ALA A 144 10.39 -5.15 -11.87
N LYS A 145 10.42 -6.42 -11.44
CA LYS A 145 10.75 -6.81 -10.05
C LYS A 145 12.23 -7.17 -9.94
N ALA A 146 12.89 -6.75 -8.86
CA ALA A 146 14.33 -6.98 -8.65
C ALA A 146 14.73 -8.47 -8.75
N ALA A 147 13.86 -9.38 -8.33
CA ALA A 147 14.04 -10.82 -8.48
C ALA A 147 14.17 -11.26 -9.95
N ALA A 148 13.33 -10.74 -10.86
CA ALA A 148 13.40 -11.06 -12.29
C ALA A 148 14.67 -10.52 -12.94
N VAL A 149 15.07 -9.28 -12.59
CA VAL A 149 16.34 -8.68 -13.06
C VAL A 149 17.54 -9.52 -12.63
N LEU A 150 17.56 -10.02 -11.39
CA LEU A 150 18.63 -10.89 -10.88
C LEU A 150 18.61 -12.28 -11.51
N GLN A 151 17.42 -12.85 -11.77
CA GLN A 151 17.28 -14.10 -12.53
C GLN A 151 17.92 -13.97 -13.91
N CYS A 152 17.59 -12.89 -14.63
CA CYS A 152 18.18 -12.60 -15.93
C CYS A 152 19.70 -12.36 -15.87
N CYS A 153 20.22 -11.73 -14.82
CA CYS A 153 21.67 -11.55 -14.65
C CYS A 153 22.43 -12.90 -14.60
N VAL A 154 21.82 -13.97 -14.06
CA VAL A 154 22.41 -15.33 -14.12
C VAL A 154 22.45 -15.82 -15.56
N TYR A 155 21.36 -15.64 -16.33
CA TYR A 155 21.31 -16.02 -17.74
C TYR A 155 22.32 -15.23 -18.58
N THR A 156 22.50 -13.94 -18.28
CA THR A 156 23.49 -13.06 -18.93
C THR A 156 24.93 -13.54 -18.68
N GLU A 157 25.26 -14.03 -17.48
CA GLU A 157 26.58 -14.65 -17.19
C GLU A 157 26.82 -15.91 -18.03
N GLN A 158 25.81 -16.79 -18.14
CA GLN A 158 25.91 -18.03 -18.93
C GLN A 158 26.02 -17.74 -20.44
N VAL A 159 25.23 -16.81 -20.97
CA VAL A 159 25.32 -16.35 -22.37
C VAL A 159 26.69 -15.74 -22.67
N ALA A 160 27.20 -14.87 -21.78
CA ALA A 160 28.50 -14.23 -21.93
C ALA A 160 29.65 -15.23 -21.99
N ALA A 161 29.61 -16.29 -21.18
CA ALA A 161 30.61 -17.36 -21.19
C ALA A 161 30.66 -18.13 -22.52
N ILE A 162 29.52 -18.27 -23.22
CA ILE A 162 29.42 -18.97 -24.51
C ILE A 162 29.85 -18.10 -25.69
N GLN A 163 29.43 -16.82 -25.70
CA GLN A 163 29.68 -15.91 -26.82
C GLN A 163 30.92 -15.03 -26.66
N GLY A 164 31.60 -15.07 -25.51
CA GLY A 164 32.83 -14.34 -25.23
C GLY A 164 32.67 -12.83 -25.01
N ILE A 165 31.44 -12.33 -24.89
CA ILE A 165 31.13 -10.92 -24.64
C ILE A 165 29.82 -10.79 -23.83
N GLU A 166 29.84 -9.93 -22.81
CA GLU A 166 28.65 -9.59 -22.01
C GLU A 166 27.55 -8.98 -22.92
N PRO A 167 26.30 -9.47 -22.88
CA PRO A 167 25.14 -8.76 -23.42
C PRO A 167 25.02 -7.33 -22.82
N ASP A 168 24.64 -6.35 -23.64
CA ASP A 168 24.42 -4.98 -23.15
C ASP A 168 23.13 -4.87 -22.32
N HIS A 169 22.09 -5.61 -22.71
CA HIS A 169 20.76 -5.54 -22.07
C HIS A 169 20.20 -6.90 -21.64
N ILE A 170 19.18 -6.77 -20.80
CA ILE A 170 18.20 -7.76 -20.36
C ILE A 170 16.84 -7.17 -20.71
N THR A 171 15.95 -7.93 -21.35
CA THR A 171 14.55 -7.51 -21.58
C THR A 171 13.63 -8.26 -20.63
N LEU A 172 12.74 -7.54 -19.94
CA LEU A 172 11.61 -8.16 -19.24
C LEU A 172 10.34 -7.95 -20.05
N ILE A 173 9.65 -9.05 -20.37
CA ILE A 173 8.37 -9.05 -21.08
C ILE A 173 7.27 -9.07 -20.01
N LEU A 174 6.70 -7.90 -19.75
CA LEU A 174 5.82 -7.63 -18.61
C LEU A 174 4.36 -8.02 -18.90
N GLY A 175 3.56 -8.18 -17.85
CA GLY A 175 2.17 -8.67 -17.93
C GLY A 175 1.25 -7.81 -18.80
N ASP A 176 1.49 -6.50 -18.85
CA ASP A 176 0.82 -5.52 -19.72
C ASP A 176 1.29 -5.56 -21.20
N ARG A 177 2.02 -6.63 -21.56
CA ARG A 177 2.64 -6.86 -22.87
C ARG A 177 3.71 -5.83 -23.26
N SER A 178 4.19 -5.01 -22.33
CA SER A 178 5.32 -4.10 -22.54
C SER A 178 6.67 -4.81 -22.40
N GLU A 179 7.71 -4.26 -23.06
CA GLU A 179 9.09 -4.73 -22.95
C GLU A 179 9.95 -3.68 -22.22
N GLU A 180 10.47 -4.04 -21.05
CA GLU A 180 11.38 -3.19 -20.27
C GLU A 180 12.84 -3.59 -20.54
N GLU A 181 13.52 -2.83 -21.40
CA GLU A 181 14.95 -3.00 -21.75
C GLU A 181 15.86 -2.40 -20.66
N LEU A 182 16.60 -3.26 -19.96
CA LEU A 182 17.42 -2.93 -18.80
C LEU A 182 18.90 -3.22 -19.07
N ARG A 183 19.78 -2.27 -18.76
CA ARG A 183 21.23 -2.41 -19.00
C ARG A 183 21.90 -3.32 -17.97
N PHE A 184 22.44 -4.45 -18.41
CA PHE A 184 23.06 -5.44 -17.51
C PHE A 184 24.13 -4.83 -16.59
N ARG A 185 25.01 -3.97 -17.13
CA ARG A 185 26.08 -3.28 -16.40
C ARG A 185 25.61 -2.50 -15.16
N ASP A 186 24.37 -2.00 -15.16
CA ASP A 186 23.84 -1.19 -14.06
C ASP A 186 23.47 -2.07 -12.84
N TYR A 187 23.30 -3.37 -13.06
CA TYR A 187 23.00 -4.39 -12.02
C TYR A 187 24.17 -5.34 -11.74
N ALA A 188 25.06 -5.57 -12.71
CA ALA A 188 26.11 -6.60 -12.68
C ALA A 188 27.01 -6.57 -11.42
N ALA A 189 27.30 -5.39 -10.87
CA ALA A 189 28.07 -5.24 -9.64
C ALA A 189 27.31 -5.72 -8.39
N TYR A 190 26.01 -5.41 -8.29
CA TYR A 190 25.15 -5.89 -7.21
C TYR A 190 24.91 -7.40 -7.36
N TYR A 191 24.55 -7.85 -8.56
CA TYR A 191 24.36 -9.26 -8.92
C TYR A 191 25.54 -10.14 -8.48
N ARG A 192 26.78 -9.81 -8.86
CA ARG A 192 27.98 -10.56 -8.44
C ARG A 192 28.16 -10.61 -6.91
N SER A 193 27.72 -9.57 -6.19
CA SER A 193 27.75 -9.52 -4.72
C SER A 193 26.62 -10.34 -4.07
N VAL A 194 25.48 -10.52 -4.74
CA VAL A 194 24.42 -11.45 -4.30
C VAL A 194 24.85 -12.90 -4.59
N LYS A 195 25.26 -13.21 -5.83
CA LYS A 195 25.69 -14.56 -6.25
C LYS A 195 26.80 -15.11 -5.37
N ARG A 196 27.84 -14.32 -5.09
CA ARG A 196 28.93 -14.76 -4.20
C ARG A 196 28.43 -15.07 -2.79
N ARG A 197 27.58 -14.23 -2.18
CA ARG A 197 27.02 -14.48 -0.83
C ARG A 197 26.12 -15.71 -0.77
N PHE A 198 25.35 -15.96 -1.83
CA PHE A 198 24.56 -17.17 -1.98
C PHE A 198 25.45 -18.41 -2.10
N GLU A 199 26.46 -18.38 -2.99
CA GLU A 199 27.43 -19.48 -3.15
C GLU A 199 28.21 -19.74 -1.84
N GLU A 200 28.64 -18.70 -1.13
CA GLU A 200 29.24 -18.75 0.22
C GLU A 200 28.28 -19.40 1.25
N THR A 201 26.97 -19.15 1.14
CA THR A 201 25.94 -19.67 2.06
C THR A 201 25.56 -21.13 1.79
N VAL A 202 25.51 -21.58 0.53
CA VAL A 202 25.13 -22.97 0.19
C VAL A 202 26.32 -23.94 0.14
N LEU A 203 27.55 -23.43 0.00
CA LEU A 203 28.79 -24.21 0.08
C LEU A 203 29.49 -24.12 1.44
N GLY A 204 29.12 -23.14 2.27
CA GLY A 204 29.63 -22.98 3.62
C GLY A 204 29.10 -24.04 4.62
N PRO A 205 29.54 -23.96 5.88
CA PRO A 205 28.87 -24.69 6.97
C PRO A 205 27.41 -24.22 7.09
N ALA A 206 26.51 -25.10 7.54
CA ALA A 206 25.11 -24.76 7.71
C ALA A 206 24.95 -23.62 8.74
N THR A 207 24.20 -22.57 8.37
CA THR A 207 24.00 -21.39 9.22
C THR A 207 22.70 -21.56 10.01
N ALA A 208 22.79 -21.45 11.35
CA ALA A 208 21.62 -21.46 12.21
C ALA A 208 20.73 -20.24 11.91
N THR A 209 19.50 -20.51 11.44
CA THR A 209 18.51 -19.50 11.04
C THR A 209 17.18 -19.70 11.76
N TYR A 210 16.42 -18.61 11.87
CA TYR A 210 15.10 -18.59 12.50
C TYR A 210 14.01 -18.23 11.48
N PRO A 211 12.81 -18.84 11.53
CA PRO A 211 11.67 -18.46 10.71
C PRO A 211 11.04 -17.12 11.18
N ASP A 212 11.76 -16.02 11.04
CA ASP A 212 11.14 -14.69 11.06
C ASP A 212 10.09 -14.58 9.93
N PRO A 213 8.92 -13.94 10.16
CA PRO A 213 7.99 -13.64 9.08
C PRO A 213 8.56 -12.61 8.11
N VAL A 214 8.31 -12.81 6.82
CA VAL A 214 8.69 -11.96 5.69
C VAL A 214 7.59 -12.01 4.63
N SER A 215 7.51 -11.04 3.72
CA SER A 215 6.49 -11.00 2.64
C SER A 215 6.49 -12.24 1.74
N HIS A 216 7.64 -12.92 1.59
CA HIS A 216 7.70 -14.16 0.83
C HIS A 216 6.99 -15.35 1.53
N CYS A 217 6.67 -15.25 2.83
CA CYS A 217 5.90 -16.29 3.53
C CYS A 217 4.58 -16.61 2.83
N ASP A 218 3.94 -15.58 2.27
CA ASP A 218 2.62 -15.63 1.64
C ASP A 218 2.59 -16.68 0.51
N ILE A 219 3.67 -16.82 -0.26
CA ILE A 219 3.81 -17.80 -1.36
C ILE A 219 4.74 -18.99 -1.03
N CYS A 220 5.35 -19.02 0.15
CA CYS A 220 6.38 -20.00 0.48
C CYS A 220 5.79 -21.37 0.86
N ARG A 221 6.29 -22.45 0.25
CA ARG A 221 5.89 -23.84 0.60
C ARG A 221 6.25 -24.26 2.03
N TRP A 222 7.20 -23.57 2.67
CA TRP A 222 7.67 -23.85 4.02
C TRP A 222 6.88 -23.10 5.11
N ILE A 223 5.79 -22.40 4.74
CA ILE A 223 5.02 -21.56 5.67
C ILE A 223 4.52 -22.36 6.89
N GLU A 224 3.87 -23.51 6.71
CA GLU A 224 3.34 -24.32 7.81
C GLU A 224 4.40 -24.78 8.82
N PRO A 225 5.54 -25.42 8.44
CA PRO A 225 6.62 -25.72 9.37
C PRO A 225 7.18 -24.50 10.09
N CYS A 226 7.31 -23.36 9.39
CA CYS A 226 7.76 -22.11 9.99
C CYS A 226 6.78 -21.60 11.04
N ASP A 227 5.48 -21.62 10.73
CA ASP A 227 4.41 -21.10 11.58
C ASP A 227 4.09 -22.01 12.76
N ARG A 228 4.33 -23.32 12.62
CA ARG A 228 4.31 -24.27 13.74
C ARG A 228 5.45 -23.98 14.71
N ARG A 229 6.70 -23.92 14.21
CA ARG A 229 7.87 -23.57 15.02
C ARG A 229 7.72 -22.23 15.73
N ARG A 230 7.19 -21.20 15.06
CA ARG A 230 6.90 -19.89 15.68
C ARG A 230 5.94 -19.98 16.87
N ARG A 231 4.99 -20.93 16.86
CA ARG A 231 4.06 -21.18 17.98
C ARG A 231 4.68 -22.06 19.07
N ASP A 232 5.44 -23.09 18.69
CA ASP A 232 6.16 -23.96 19.63
C ASP A 232 7.22 -23.18 20.44
N ASP A 233 7.92 -22.23 19.80
CA ASP A 233 8.91 -21.33 20.41
C ASP A 233 8.27 -20.11 21.14
N ASP A 234 6.93 -20.02 21.23
CA ASP A 234 6.13 -18.86 21.67
C ASP A 234 6.65 -17.49 21.18
N HIS A 235 6.91 -17.39 19.87
CA HIS A 235 7.67 -16.28 19.31
C HIS A 235 6.89 -14.95 19.32
N LEU A 236 7.58 -13.86 19.68
CA LEU A 236 7.02 -12.50 19.82
C LEU A 236 6.24 -11.99 18.61
N CYS A 237 6.52 -12.46 17.39
CA CYS A 237 5.78 -12.03 16.19
C CYS A 237 4.30 -12.47 16.18
N LEU A 238 3.88 -13.33 17.10
CA LEU A 238 2.47 -13.68 17.32
C LEU A 238 1.69 -12.56 18.03
N VAL A 239 2.37 -11.59 18.65
CA VAL A 239 1.72 -10.42 19.26
C VAL A 239 1.19 -9.51 18.15
N ALA A 240 -0.11 -9.20 18.17
CA ALA A 240 -0.74 -8.47 17.07
C ALA A 240 -0.13 -7.07 16.89
N GLY A 241 0.41 -6.80 15.69
CA GLY A 241 1.11 -5.55 15.38
C GLY A 241 2.58 -5.50 15.81
N MET A 242 3.18 -6.61 16.26
CA MET A 242 4.62 -6.70 16.51
C MET A 242 5.43 -6.64 15.21
N ARG A 243 6.43 -5.76 15.16
CA ARG A 243 7.36 -5.65 14.04
C ARG A 243 8.68 -6.39 14.28
N ARG A 244 9.37 -6.77 13.20
CA ARG A 244 10.65 -7.51 13.24
C ARG A 244 11.81 -6.71 13.85
N ASP A 245 11.77 -5.37 13.87
CA ASP A 245 12.72 -4.56 14.64
C ASP A 245 12.43 -4.62 16.15
N GLN A 246 11.16 -4.56 16.55
CA GLN A 246 10.71 -4.64 17.93
C GLN A 246 11.02 -6.02 18.54
N THR A 247 10.69 -7.12 17.84
CA THR A 247 11.07 -8.50 18.22
C THR A 247 12.55 -8.61 18.58
N ARG A 248 13.44 -8.13 17.71
CA ARG A 248 14.90 -8.19 17.93
C ARG A 248 15.35 -7.29 19.09
N ARG A 249 14.74 -6.11 19.27
CA ARG A 249 15.04 -5.19 20.38
C ARG A 249 14.59 -5.78 21.74
N LEU A 250 13.46 -6.48 21.78
CA LEU A 250 12.95 -7.21 22.94
C LEU A 250 13.83 -8.42 23.30
N GLN A 251 14.14 -9.28 22.33
CA GLN A 251 15.02 -10.45 22.52
C GLN A 251 16.41 -10.05 23.02
N THR A 252 17.00 -9.00 22.43
CA THR A 252 18.28 -8.41 22.90
C THR A 252 18.21 -7.92 24.35
N SER A 253 17.01 -7.58 24.83
CA SER A 253 16.75 -7.10 26.19
C SER A 253 16.31 -8.21 27.16
N GLY A 254 16.33 -9.47 26.74
CA GLY A 254 15.97 -10.63 27.56
C GLY A 254 14.47 -10.97 27.60
N ILE A 255 13.64 -10.34 26.76
CA ILE A 255 12.22 -10.71 26.58
C ILE A 255 12.14 -11.54 25.31
N ALA A 256 11.98 -12.87 25.42
CA ALA A 256 12.11 -13.79 24.29
C ALA A 256 10.75 -14.22 23.69
N THR A 257 9.74 -14.38 24.56
CA THR A 257 8.44 -14.98 24.23
C THR A 257 7.25 -14.03 24.41
N VAL A 258 6.09 -14.40 23.87
CA VAL A 258 4.82 -13.68 24.13
C VAL A 258 4.47 -13.71 25.63
N ALA A 259 4.70 -14.84 26.29
CA ALA A 259 4.56 -14.98 27.73
C ALA A 259 5.46 -14.02 28.52
N ASP A 260 6.75 -13.91 28.18
CA ASP A 260 7.68 -12.97 28.81
C ASP A 260 7.20 -11.53 28.67
N LEU A 261 6.77 -11.14 27.47
CA LEU A 261 6.33 -9.77 27.21
C LEU A 261 5.05 -9.42 27.97
N GLY A 262 4.07 -10.32 27.99
CA GLY A 262 2.82 -10.16 28.74
C GLY A 262 2.99 -10.17 30.27
N ALA A 263 4.08 -10.75 30.77
CA ALA A 263 4.47 -10.74 32.18
C ALA A 263 5.47 -9.61 32.55
N SER A 264 6.08 -8.95 31.56
CA SER A 264 7.16 -7.98 31.78
C SER A 264 6.70 -6.71 32.53
N ALA A 265 7.62 -6.09 33.26
CA ALA A 265 7.31 -4.95 34.12
C ALA A 265 6.94 -3.69 33.32
N MET A 266 5.76 -3.14 33.65
CA MET A 266 5.27 -1.83 33.18
C MET A 266 6.34 -0.75 33.34
N GLY A 267 6.49 0.13 32.34
CA GLY A 267 7.40 1.29 32.43
C GLY A 267 8.90 0.99 32.47
N GLN A 268 9.33 -0.28 32.31
CA GLN A 268 10.73 -0.57 31.97
C GLN A 268 10.95 -0.25 30.48
N PRO A 269 11.83 0.70 30.10
CA PRO A 269 12.05 1.07 28.70
C PRO A 269 12.89 0.03 27.95
N ILE A 270 12.76 0.01 26.62
CA ILE A 270 13.56 -0.84 25.71
C ILE A 270 14.20 0.07 24.67
N ALA A 271 15.51 -0.05 24.45
CA ALA A 271 16.25 0.87 23.59
C ALA A 271 15.72 0.85 22.14
N GLY A 272 15.19 2.00 21.70
CA GLY A 272 14.59 2.14 20.36
C GLY A 272 13.16 1.57 20.23
N ILE A 273 12.45 1.30 21.32
CA ILE A 273 10.98 1.19 21.28
C ILE A 273 10.44 2.32 22.14
N THR A 274 9.54 3.15 21.60
CA THR A 274 8.91 4.21 22.40
C THR A 274 8.09 3.60 23.53
N ASP A 275 8.08 4.23 24.70
CA ASP A 275 7.40 3.67 25.87
C ASP A 275 5.92 3.37 25.59
N LEU A 276 5.24 4.24 24.81
CA LEU A 276 3.86 4.02 24.37
C LEU A 276 3.70 2.78 23.47
N ALA A 277 4.57 2.58 22.48
CA ALA A 277 4.49 1.41 21.61
C ALA A 277 4.81 0.12 22.37
N LEU A 278 5.85 0.14 23.21
CA LEU A 278 6.22 -0.96 24.08
C LEU A 278 5.07 -1.35 25.03
N GLU A 279 4.41 -0.36 25.62
CA GLU A 279 3.30 -0.56 26.55
C GLU A 279 2.04 -1.08 25.83
N ARG A 280 1.77 -0.61 24.61
CA ARG A 280 0.72 -1.21 23.74
C ARG A 280 1.01 -2.69 23.47
N LEU A 281 2.26 -3.06 23.19
CA LEU A 281 2.67 -4.44 22.94
C LEU A 281 2.60 -5.33 24.20
N ARG A 282 2.98 -4.82 25.38
CA ARG A 282 2.80 -5.51 26.67
C ARG A 282 1.33 -5.87 26.92
N GLN A 283 0.44 -4.89 26.76
CA GLN A 283 -0.99 -5.08 26.99
C GLN A 283 -1.62 -6.03 25.94
N GLN A 284 -1.19 -5.95 24.68
CA GLN A 284 -1.59 -6.87 23.61
C GLN A 284 -1.15 -8.32 23.88
N ALA A 285 0.12 -8.53 24.22
CA ALA A 285 0.65 -9.83 24.63
C ALA A 285 -0.10 -10.40 25.84
N ARG A 286 -0.35 -9.57 26.87
CA ARG A 286 -1.09 -9.98 28.07
C ARG A 286 -2.51 -10.48 27.78
N LEU A 287 -3.26 -9.84 26.89
CA LEU A 287 -4.59 -10.31 26.49
C LEU A 287 -4.53 -11.63 25.72
N GLN A 288 -3.56 -11.78 24.81
CA GLN A 288 -3.38 -13.03 24.04
C GLN A 288 -2.97 -14.20 24.94
N VAL A 289 -2.05 -13.99 25.89
CA VAL A 289 -1.68 -14.97 26.93
C VAL A 289 -2.90 -15.32 27.79
N GLY A 290 -3.70 -14.33 28.19
CA GLY A 290 -4.94 -14.53 28.94
C GLY A 290 -5.94 -15.44 28.22
N ARG A 291 -6.14 -15.25 26.91
CA ARG A 291 -6.98 -16.16 26.09
C ARG A 291 -6.39 -17.56 26.03
N ARG A 292 -5.09 -17.70 25.77
CA ARG A 292 -4.42 -19.02 25.71
C ARG A 292 -4.53 -19.79 27.03
N GLN A 293 -4.56 -19.11 28.17
CA GLN A 293 -4.70 -19.70 29.51
C GLN A 293 -6.15 -20.05 29.90
N THR A 294 -7.15 -19.33 29.37
CA THR A 294 -8.56 -19.44 29.81
C THR A 294 -9.52 -20.00 28.75
N GLY A 295 -9.06 -20.15 27.50
CA GLY A 295 -9.89 -20.41 26.33
C GLY A 295 -10.81 -19.25 25.93
N SER A 296 -10.95 -18.23 26.79
CA SER A 296 -11.97 -17.18 26.67
C SER A 296 -11.48 -16.00 25.83
N LEU A 297 -12.38 -15.46 24.99
CA LEU A 297 -12.13 -14.23 24.25
C LEU A 297 -12.13 -13.04 25.22
N ALA A 298 -11.17 -12.14 25.05
CA ALA A 298 -11.03 -10.94 25.90
C ALA A 298 -10.73 -9.69 25.06
N TYR A 299 -11.29 -8.56 25.47
CA TYR A 299 -11.04 -7.26 24.84
C TYR A 299 -10.96 -6.15 25.90
N GLU A 300 -10.37 -5.02 25.51
CA GLU A 300 -10.32 -3.79 26.29
C GLU A 300 -10.73 -2.62 25.39
N VAL A 301 -11.73 -1.83 25.82
CA VAL A 301 -11.98 -0.51 25.23
C VAL A 301 -10.83 0.44 25.58
N LEU A 302 -10.33 1.16 24.58
CA LEU A 302 -9.21 2.09 24.68
C LEU A 302 -9.70 3.51 25.03
N PRO A 303 -8.86 4.35 25.66
CA PRO A 303 -9.19 5.75 25.88
C PRO A 303 -9.21 6.53 24.54
N PRO A 304 -9.97 7.63 24.45
CA PRO A 304 -9.86 8.62 23.38
C PRO A 304 -8.42 8.95 22.98
N LEU A 305 -8.09 8.77 21.70
CA LEU A 305 -6.76 9.07 21.14
C LEU A 305 -6.65 10.50 20.57
N GLY A 306 -7.76 11.23 20.50
CA GLY A 306 -7.86 12.58 19.96
C GLY A 306 -9.18 12.80 19.21
N GLU A 307 -9.34 13.97 18.61
CA GLU A 307 -10.43 14.21 17.67
C GLU A 307 -10.27 13.33 16.42
N GLN A 308 -11.39 12.85 15.88
CA GLN A 308 -11.45 12.12 14.61
C GLN A 308 -10.56 10.85 14.56
N LEU A 309 -10.40 10.13 15.68
CA LEU A 309 -9.74 8.82 15.79
C LEU A 309 -10.65 7.80 16.50
N GLY A 310 -10.52 6.50 16.19
CA GLY A 310 -11.23 5.43 16.90
C GLY A 310 -12.74 5.65 16.99
N PHE A 311 -13.30 5.63 18.20
CA PHE A 311 -14.75 5.84 18.40
C PHE A 311 -15.26 7.24 18.01
N GLN A 312 -14.37 8.24 17.87
CA GLN A 312 -14.71 9.57 17.34
C GLN A 312 -14.88 9.58 15.81
N THR A 313 -14.62 8.48 15.10
CA THR A 313 -14.88 8.35 13.65
C THR A 313 -16.13 7.54 13.33
N LEU A 314 -16.78 6.98 14.35
CA LEU A 314 -18.02 6.21 14.19
C LEU A 314 -19.22 7.18 14.24
N PRO A 315 -19.95 7.40 13.13
CA PRO A 315 -21.11 8.29 13.10
C PRO A 315 -22.30 7.71 13.88
N PRO A 316 -23.36 8.48 14.14
CA PRO A 316 -24.63 7.91 14.61
C PRO A 316 -25.19 6.92 13.56
N PRO A 317 -25.61 5.71 13.95
CA PRO A 317 -26.26 4.78 13.02
C PRO A 317 -27.55 5.35 12.41
N SER A 318 -27.70 5.22 11.08
CA SER A 318 -28.94 5.49 10.36
C SER A 318 -29.66 4.17 10.00
N PRO A 319 -31.01 4.13 9.97
CA PRO A 319 -31.75 3.03 9.35
C PRO A 319 -31.47 2.85 7.85
N ALA A 320 -30.95 3.89 7.18
CA ALA A 320 -30.59 3.86 5.76
C ALA A 320 -29.12 3.43 5.52
N ASP A 321 -28.37 3.11 6.57
CA ASP A 321 -26.96 2.72 6.46
C ASP A 321 -26.76 1.49 5.56
N LEU A 322 -25.69 1.53 4.77
CA LEU A 322 -25.28 0.48 3.84
C LEU A 322 -23.98 -0.18 4.29
N PHE A 323 -23.78 -1.42 3.88
CA PHE A 323 -22.57 -2.20 4.13
C PHE A 323 -22.02 -2.65 2.78
N PHE A 324 -20.74 -2.38 2.53
CA PHE A 324 -20.12 -2.50 1.22
C PHE A 324 -18.86 -3.35 1.28
N ASP A 325 -18.77 -4.32 0.37
CA ASP A 325 -17.64 -5.23 0.19
C ASP A 325 -17.51 -5.58 -1.30
N MET A 326 -16.31 -5.96 -1.77
CA MET A 326 -16.08 -6.23 -3.19
C MET A 326 -15.01 -7.30 -3.46
N GLU A 327 -15.22 -8.05 -4.53
CA GLU A 327 -14.33 -9.12 -4.99
C GLU A 327 -13.65 -8.72 -6.31
N GLY A 328 -12.37 -9.08 -6.46
CA GLY A 328 -11.62 -8.82 -7.68
C GLY A 328 -10.50 -9.83 -7.93
N ASP A 329 -10.17 -10.02 -9.21
CA ASP A 329 -9.12 -10.90 -9.70
C ASP A 329 -8.01 -10.06 -10.37
N PRO A 330 -6.79 -10.00 -9.80
CA PRO A 330 -5.68 -9.24 -10.36
C PRO A 330 -5.04 -9.89 -11.60
N PHE A 331 -5.52 -11.06 -12.05
CA PHE A 331 -4.99 -11.85 -13.16
C PHE A 331 -5.92 -11.89 -14.39
N VAL A 332 -7.09 -11.26 -14.32
CA VAL A 332 -8.05 -11.18 -15.43
C VAL A 332 -7.75 -9.98 -16.34
N GLY A 333 -7.69 -10.23 -17.65
CA GLY A 333 -7.28 -9.22 -18.64
C GLY A 333 -5.80 -8.84 -18.52
N ASP A 334 -5.44 -7.67 -19.03
CA ASP A 334 -4.11 -7.07 -18.79
C ASP A 334 -4.06 -6.29 -17.48
N ASP A 335 -5.20 -5.77 -16.99
CA ASP A 335 -5.24 -4.83 -15.88
C ASP A 335 -5.77 -5.38 -14.53
N GLY A 336 -6.45 -6.53 -14.53
CA GLY A 336 -7.25 -7.01 -13.39
C GLY A 336 -8.74 -6.69 -13.57
N LEU A 337 -9.61 -7.33 -12.79
CA LEU A 337 -11.06 -7.13 -12.85
C LEU A 337 -11.74 -7.27 -11.47
N TYR A 338 -12.39 -6.22 -10.99
CA TYR A 338 -13.36 -6.23 -9.89
C TYR A 338 -14.67 -6.85 -10.38
N TYR A 339 -14.87 -8.15 -10.09
CA TYR A 339 -15.97 -8.91 -10.68
C TYR A 339 -17.27 -8.85 -9.90
N LEU A 340 -17.25 -8.50 -8.60
CA LEU A 340 -18.46 -8.33 -7.79
C LEU A 340 -18.36 -7.11 -6.88
N PHE A 341 -19.40 -6.27 -6.94
CA PHE A 341 -19.65 -5.17 -6.01
C PHE A 341 -20.89 -5.52 -5.18
N GLY A 342 -20.72 -5.73 -3.88
CA GLY A 342 -21.77 -6.13 -2.95
C GLY A 342 -22.23 -5.02 -2.03
N VAL A 343 -23.52 -4.72 -2.02
CA VAL A 343 -24.12 -3.73 -1.10
C VAL A 343 -25.28 -4.36 -0.33
N ALA A 344 -25.19 -4.42 1.00
CA ALA A 344 -26.30 -4.79 1.87
C ALA A 344 -26.99 -3.54 2.45
N GLU A 345 -28.28 -3.37 2.16
CA GLU A 345 -29.15 -2.30 2.68
C GLU A 345 -29.99 -2.77 3.87
N SER A 346 -30.03 -2.00 4.96
CA SER A 346 -30.72 -2.34 6.23
C SER A 346 -32.26 -2.14 6.18
N ALA A 347 -32.92 -2.77 5.20
CA ALA A 347 -34.34 -2.62 4.94
C ALA A 347 -35.25 -3.26 6.01
N GLY A 348 -35.63 -2.48 7.03
CA GLY A 348 -36.73 -2.82 7.95
C GLY A 348 -36.45 -3.99 8.90
N GLY A 349 -35.19 -4.17 9.31
CA GLY A 349 -34.76 -5.30 10.16
C GLY A 349 -34.46 -6.59 9.39
N ARG A 350 -34.36 -6.51 8.06
CA ARG A 350 -33.73 -7.50 7.19
C ARG A 350 -32.70 -6.78 6.33
N PHE A 351 -31.66 -7.50 5.92
CA PHE A 351 -30.75 -7.00 4.90
C PHE A 351 -31.31 -7.34 3.52
N GLN A 352 -31.25 -6.37 2.61
CA GLN A 352 -31.43 -6.58 1.18
C GLN A 352 -30.05 -6.47 0.53
N TYR A 353 -29.52 -7.60 0.06
CA TYR A 353 -28.24 -7.66 -0.63
C TYR A 353 -28.40 -7.36 -2.13
N HIS A 354 -27.46 -6.59 -2.66
CA HIS A 354 -27.35 -6.19 -4.06
C HIS A 354 -25.98 -6.63 -4.58
N ALA A 355 -25.97 -7.49 -5.59
CA ALA A 355 -24.77 -7.92 -6.30
C ALA A 355 -24.73 -7.30 -7.70
N PHE A 356 -23.73 -6.46 -7.98
CA PHE A 356 -23.44 -5.95 -9.31
C PHE A 356 -22.21 -6.64 -9.88
N TRP A 357 -22.33 -7.27 -11.05
CA TRP A 357 -21.32 -8.16 -11.62
C TRP A 357 -20.57 -7.55 -12.80
N GLY A 358 -19.24 -7.64 -12.76
CA GLY A 358 -18.33 -7.35 -13.87
C GLY A 358 -17.70 -8.65 -14.40
N HIS A 359 -17.85 -8.93 -15.69
CA HIS A 359 -17.20 -10.08 -16.36
C HIS A 359 -16.29 -9.68 -17.53
N ASP A 360 -16.27 -8.37 -17.83
CA ASP A 360 -15.48 -7.67 -18.82
C ASP A 360 -15.34 -6.21 -18.37
N GLU A 361 -14.42 -5.44 -18.97
CA GLU A 361 -14.16 -4.02 -18.66
C GLU A 361 -15.45 -3.17 -18.69
N THR A 362 -16.31 -3.39 -19.68
CA THR A 362 -17.58 -2.66 -19.85
C THR A 362 -18.61 -3.07 -18.79
N ALA A 363 -18.61 -4.34 -18.36
CA ALA A 363 -19.45 -4.84 -17.28
C ALA A 363 -18.98 -4.34 -15.90
N GLU A 364 -17.68 -4.35 -15.62
CA GLU A 364 -17.11 -3.75 -14.40
C GLU A 364 -17.47 -2.27 -14.31
N ARG A 365 -17.23 -1.49 -15.38
CA ARG A 365 -17.62 -0.07 -15.42
C ARG A 365 -19.10 0.13 -15.12
N ARG A 366 -19.99 -0.69 -15.69
CA ARG A 366 -21.43 -0.63 -15.39
C ARG A 366 -21.75 -1.00 -13.94
N ALA A 367 -21.10 -2.02 -13.38
CA ALA A 367 -21.29 -2.45 -11.99
C ALA A 367 -20.81 -1.38 -10.99
N PHE A 368 -19.67 -0.74 -11.27
CA PHE A 368 -19.17 0.43 -10.56
C PHE A 368 -20.14 1.62 -10.65
N GLU A 369 -20.59 2.00 -11.86
CA GLU A 369 -21.55 3.09 -12.06
C GLU A 369 -22.87 2.83 -11.31
N GLN A 370 -23.41 1.60 -11.38
CA GLN A 370 -24.61 1.18 -10.65
C GLN A 370 -24.44 1.20 -9.12
N THR A 371 -23.26 0.78 -8.63
CA THR A 371 -22.95 0.80 -7.19
C THR A 371 -22.89 2.23 -6.65
N VAL A 372 -22.23 3.15 -7.36
CA VAL A 372 -22.17 4.56 -6.96
C VAL A 372 -23.55 5.22 -7.08
N ASP A 373 -24.31 4.95 -8.15
CA ASP A 373 -25.67 5.47 -8.31
C ASP A 373 -26.62 5.00 -7.19
N LEU A 374 -26.52 3.72 -6.77
CA LEU A 374 -27.25 3.19 -5.63
C LEU A 374 -26.95 3.97 -4.35
N ILE A 375 -25.66 4.14 -4.03
CA ILE A 375 -25.22 4.85 -2.81
C ILE A 375 -25.67 6.32 -2.84
N ILE A 376 -25.56 6.99 -3.98
CA ILE A 376 -25.96 8.40 -4.15
C ILE A 376 -27.48 8.57 -4.01
N ASP A 377 -28.29 7.72 -4.65
CA ASP A 377 -29.75 7.75 -4.52
C ASP A 377 -30.21 7.59 -3.07
N ARG A 378 -29.58 6.67 -2.30
CA ARG A 378 -29.89 6.51 -0.88
C ARG A 378 -29.41 7.71 -0.05
N LEU A 379 -28.23 8.25 -0.33
CA LEU A 379 -27.68 9.43 0.35
C LEU A 379 -28.50 10.71 0.10
N ASP A 380 -29.12 10.85 -1.07
CA ASP A 380 -30.02 11.97 -1.39
C ASP A 380 -31.39 11.84 -0.72
N ARG A 381 -31.85 10.61 -0.42
CA ARG A 381 -33.06 10.35 0.36
C ARG A 381 -32.83 10.46 1.88
N SER A 382 -31.65 10.05 2.35
CA SER A 382 -31.25 10.00 3.75
C SER A 382 -29.87 10.62 3.94
N PRO A 383 -29.78 11.95 4.18
CA PRO A 383 -28.49 12.65 4.32
C PRO A 383 -27.65 12.18 5.53
N ASP A 384 -28.24 11.46 6.47
CA ASP A 384 -27.60 10.82 7.63
C ASP A 384 -27.01 9.42 7.35
N LEU A 385 -27.21 8.88 6.14
CA LEU A 385 -26.65 7.60 5.69
C LEU A 385 -25.12 7.59 5.70
N HIS A 386 -24.56 6.46 6.14
CA HIS A 386 -23.16 6.10 5.96
C HIS A 386 -23.03 4.71 5.30
N VAL A 387 -21.90 4.49 4.62
CA VAL A 387 -21.51 3.23 4.00
C VAL A 387 -20.33 2.67 4.78
N TYR A 388 -20.53 1.57 5.50
CA TYR A 388 -19.46 0.93 6.26
C TYR A 388 -18.76 -0.14 5.43
N HIS A 389 -17.46 -0.22 5.62
CA HIS A 389 -16.56 -1.13 4.92
C HIS A 389 -15.37 -1.47 5.84
N TYR A 390 -14.48 -2.39 5.46
CA TYR A 390 -13.45 -2.92 6.36
C TYR A 390 -12.03 -2.78 5.82
N ALA A 391 -11.30 -1.79 6.33
CA ALA A 391 -9.96 -1.37 5.88
C ALA A 391 -10.02 -0.60 4.53
N PRO A 392 -8.90 -0.18 3.91
CA PRO A 392 -8.92 0.86 2.88
C PRO A 392 -9.03 0.36 1.43
N TYR A 393 -9.33 -0.92 1.19
CA TYR A 393 -9.29 -1.50 -0.16
C TYR A 393 -10.45 -1.01 -1.04
N GLU A 394 -11.68 -1.18 -0.58
CA GLU A 394 -12.91 -0.81 -1.29
C GLU A 394 -12.96 0.71 -1.63
N PRO A 395 -12.64 1.65 -0.72
CA PRO A 395 -12.54 3.07 -1.06
C PRO A 395 -11.39 3.42 -2.00
N ASN A 396 -10.35 2.58 -2.12
CA ASN A 396 -9.28 2.79 -3.09
C ASN A 396 -9.69 2.29 -4.47
N ALA A 397 -10.31 1.11 -4.56
CA ALA A 397 -10.93 0.64 -5.79
C ALA A 397 -11.95 1.65 -6.36
N LEU A 398 -12.86 2.20 -5.54
CA LEU A 398 -13.81 3.24 -5.98
C LEU A 398 -13.11 4.50 -6.54
N LYS A 399 -11.93 4.87 -6.03
CA LYS A 399 -11.12 6.00 -6.55
C LYS A 399 -10.42 5.66 -7.86
N GLU A 400 -9.86 4.45 -7.95
CA GLU A 400 -9.17 3.93 -9.13
C GLU A 400 -10.13 3.78 -10.31
N LEU A 401 -11.29 3.15 -10.08
CA LEU A 401 -12.36 2.98 -11.07
C LEU A 401 -12.91 4.32 -11.57
N ALA A 402 -13.17 5.27 -10.66
CA ALA A 402 -13.60 6.62 -11.04
C ALA A 402 -12.57 7.36 -11.91
N GLY A 403 -11.29 7.23 -11.56
CA GLY A 403 -10.18 7.87 -12.26
C GLY A 403 -9.87 7.24 -13.62
N GLY A 404 -9.92 5.91 -13.70
CA GLY A 404 -9.66 5.09 -14.89
C GLY A 404 -10.77 5.23 -15.92
N TYR A 405 -12.01 4.85 -15.56
CA TYR A 405 -13.17 4.98 -16.44
C TYR A 405 -13.65 6.41 -16.65
N ALA A 406 -13.06 7.39 -15.97
CA ALA A 406 -13.42 8.81 -16.07
C ALA A 406 -14.91 9.10 -15.80
N THR A 407 -15.56 8.25 -14.99
CA THR A 407 -17.00 8.26 -14.70
C THR A 407 -17.23 8.36 -13.19
N ARG A 408 -18.37 8.93 -12.78
CA ARG A 408 -18.77 9.15 -11.38
C ARG A 408 -17.73 9.86 -10.48
N GLU A 409 -16.83 10.64 -11.08
CA GLU A 409 -15.75 11.35 -10.38
C GLU A 409 -16.24 12.38 -9.36
N ALA A 410 -17.41 12.99 -9.59
CA ALA A 410 -17.96 14.04 -8.71
C ALA A 410 -18.74 13.42 -7.53
N GLU A 411 -19.34 12.26 -7.77
CA GLU A 411 -20.10 11.43 -6.85
C GLU A 411 -19.16 10.77 -5.84
N VAL A 412 -18.09 10.10 -6.30
CA VAL A 412 -17.05 9.56 -5.40
C VAL A 412 -16.38 10.68 -4.60
N ASP A 413 -16.07 11.82 -5.23
CA ASP A 413 -15.57 13.02 -4.52
C ASP A 413 -16.57 13.54 -3.46
N ARG A 414 -17.88 13.40 -3.68
CA ARG A 414 -18.95 13.78 -2.72
C ARG A 414 -19.03 12.80 -1.55
N LEU A 415 -18.89 11.50 -1.79
CA LEU A 415 -18.82 10.48 -0.74
C LEU A 415 -17.59 10.69 0.16
N LEU A 416 -16.44 10.99 -0.45
CA LEU A 416 -15.18 11.24 0.25
C LEU A 416 -15.22 12.55 1.07
N ARG A 417 -15.61 13.69 0.47
CA ARG A 417 -15.78 14.96 1.22
C ARG A 417 -16.80 14.84 2.35
N GLY A 418 -17.91 14.16 2.10
CA GLY A 418 -18.97 13.99 3.08
C GLY A 418 -18.72 12.94 4.15
N ARG A 419 -17.54 12.29 4.14
CA ARG A 419 -17.15 11.16 5.00
C ARG A 419 -18.20 10.06 5.11
N VAL A 420 -18.85 9.79 3.99
CA VAL A 420 -19.93 8.80 3.88
C VAL A 420 -19.35 7.39 4.01
N LEU A 421 -18.14 7.15 3.49
CA LEU A 421 -17.41 5.89 3.65
C LEU A 421 -16.76 5.81 5.05
N VAL A 422 -17.06 4.76 5.82
CA VAL A 422 -16.62 4.58 7.21
C VAL A 422 -15.83 3.28 7.38
N ASP A 423 -14.51 3.41 7.53
CA ASP A 423 -13.58 2.31 7.79
C ASP A 423 -13.72 1.77 9.23
N LEU A 424 -14.32 0.58 9.36
CA LEU A 424 -14.48 -0.08 10.66
C LEU A 424 -13.18 -0.71 11.19
N TYR A 425 -12.25 -1.14 10.33
CA TYR A 425 -10.94 -1.67 10.76
C TYR A 425 -10.15 -0.60 11.52
N ARG A 426 -10.21 0.65 11.04
CA ARG A 426 -9.66 1.82 11.73
C ARG A 426 -10.34 2.07 13.07
N VAL A 427 -11.67 2.00 13.16
CA VAL A 427 -12.40 2.12 14.43
C VAL A 427 -11.95 1.03 15.42
N VAL A 428 -11.83 -0.23 14.99
CA VAL A 428 -11.33 -1.31 15.85
C VAL A 428 -9.91 -1.01 16.35
N ARG A 429 -8.93 -0.83 15.45
CA ARG A 429 -7.50 -0.71 15.84
C ARG A 429 -7.17 0.52 16.69
N GLN A 430 -8.05 1.53 16.69
CA GLN A 430 -7.88 2.76 17.46
C GLN A 430 -8.79 2.82 18.70
N GLY A 431 -9.92 2.10 18.73
CA GLY A 431 -10.88 2.09 19.84
C GLY A 431 -10.87 0.85 20.74
N VAL A 432 -10.36 -0.29 20.27
CA VAL A 432 -10.39 -1.57 21.00
C VAL A 432 -9.07 -2.33 20.87
N ARG A 433 -8.66 -3.01 21.94
CA ARG A 433 -7.61 -4.03 21.93
C ARG A 433 -8.22 -5.41 22.18
N MET A 434 -7.81 -6.42 21.43
CA MET A 434 -8.46 -7.74 21.41
C MET A 434 -7.46 -8.88 21.57
N SER A 435 -7.86 -10.00 22.17
CA SER A 435 -7.03 -11.19 22.43
C SER A 435 -6.81 -12.07 21.17
N THR A 436 -6.56 -11.43 20.03
CA THR A 436 -6.33 -12.05 18.73
C THR A 436 -4.87 -11.85 18.30
N GLU A 437 -4.40 -12.67 17.35
CA GLU A 437 -3.04 -12.54 16.80
C GLU A 437 -3.02 -11.58 15.58
N SER A 438 -4.18 -11.27 15.00
CA SER A 438 -4.37 -10.27 13.96
C SER A 438 -5.71 -9.52 14.13
N TYR A 439 -5.92 -8.50 13.28
CA TYR A 439 -7.15 -7.72 13.18
C TYR A 439 -7.73 -7.85 11.74
N SER A 440 -7.82 -9.07 11.20
CA SER A 440 -8.66 -9.35 10.02
C SER A 440 -10.11 -9.57 10.45
N LEU A 441 -11.09 -9.29 9.57
CA LEU A 441 -12.52 -9.39 9.88
C LEU A 441 -12.89 -10.76 10.49
N LYS A 442 -12.52 -11.85 9.79
CA LYS A 442 -12.57 -13.27 10.21
C LYS A 442 -11.98 -13.55 11.60
N SER A 443 -10.95 -12.80 12.04
CA SER A 443 -10.37 -12.95 13.39
C SER A 443 -11.18 -12.28 14.49
N LEU A 444 -12.03 -11.31 14.14
CA LEU A 444 -12.88 -10.56 15.07
C LEU A 444 -14.28 -11.17 15.23
N GLU A 445 -14.76 -11.92 14.24
CA GLU A 445 -16.11 -12.53 14.22
C GLU A 445 -16.52 -13.20 15.53
N PRO A 446 -15.67 -14.01 16.21
CA PRO A 446 -16.05 -14.70 17.45
C PRO A 446 -16.44 -13.76 18.62
N PHE A 447 -16.17 -12.46 18.52
CA PHE A 447 -16.56 -11.47 19.53
C PHE A 447 -17.97 -10.91 19.34
N TYR A 448 -18.56 -11.04 18.14
CA TYR A 448 -19.84 -10.40 17.78
C TYR A 448 -20.84 -11.31 17.06
N ARG A 449 -20.41 -12.45 16.49
CA ARG A 449 -21.28 -13.38 15.76
C ARG A 449 -20.90 -14.84 16.01
N HIS A 450 -21.76 -15.74 15.55
CA HIS A 450 -21.45 -17.17 15.45
C HIS A 450 -20.65 -17.49 14.18
N GLU A 451 -20.04 -18.67 14.15
CA GLU A 451 -19.21 -19.15 13.02
C GLU A 451 -19.98 -19.15 11.69
N ARG A 452 -19.28 -18.89 10.58
CA ARG A 452 -19.85 -18.88 9.23
C ARG A 452 -20.29 -20.28 8.79
N ALA A 453 -21.24 -20.34 7.85
CA ALA A 453 -21.63 -21.57 7.16
C ALA A 453 -21.50 -21.37 5.64
N GLY A 454 -20.36 -21.80 5.08
CA GLY A 454 -20.05 -21.65 3.65
C GLY A 454 -18.83 -22.47 3.23
N GLU A 455 -18.68 -22.68 1.92
CA GLU A 455 -17.56 -23.42 1.32
C GLU A 455 -16.37 -22.49 0.99
N ILE A 456 -16.66 -21.28 0.53
CA ILE A 456 -15.68 -20.19 0.42
C ILE A 456 -15.56 -19.53 1.81
N ILE A 457 -14.33 -19.38 2.28
CA ILE A 457 -14.02 -18.88 3.63
C ILE A 457 -12.98 -17.75 3.66
N ASP A 458 -12.42 -17.37 2.52
CA ASP A 458 -11.52 -16.23 2.32
C ASP A 458 -11.41 -15.85 0.84
N ALA A 459 -10.87 -14.66 0.56
CA ALA A 459 -10.77 -14.08 -0.79
C ALA A 459 -9.95 -14.91 -1.79
N ALA A 460 -8.96 -15.69 -1.34
CA ALA A 460 -8.21 -16.59 -2.23
C ALA A 460 -9.12 -17.68 -2.81
N ALA A 461 -9.99 -18.28 -1.98
CA ALA A 461 -11.00 -19.21 -2.45
C ALA A 461 -12.06 -18.55 -3.37
N SER A 462 -12.31 -17.25 -3.21
CA SER A 462 -13.20 -16.45 -4.08
C SER A 462 -12.62 -16.30 -5.50
N ILE A 463 -11.37 -15.82 -5.62
CA ILE A 463 -10.62 -15.74 -6.90
C ILE A 463 -10.59 -17.10 -7.60
N VAL A 464 -10.30 -18.17 -6.85
CA VAL A 464 -10.24 -19.54 -7.40
C VAL A 464 -11.59 -20.01 -7.91
N ALA A 465 -12.70 -19.69 -7.22
CA ALA A 465 -14.04 -19.97 -7.70
C ALA A 465 -14.40 -19.16 -8.97
N TYR A 466 -13.85 -17.96 -9.13
CA TYR A 466 -14.05 -17.12 -10.30
C TYR A 466 -13.26 -17.61 -11.53
N GLU A 467 -11.98 -17.97 -11.36
CA GLU A 467 -11.18 -18.60 -12.42
C GLU A 467 -11.72 -19.97 -12.84
N ASP A 468 -12.27 -20.76 -11.92
CA ASP A 468 -13.03 -21.98 -12.25
C ASP A 468 -14.31 -21.65 -13.03
N TRP A 469 -15.00 -20.56 -12.71
CA TRP A 469 -16.18 -20.12 -13.46
C TRP A 469 -15.83 -19.66 -14.87
N LEU A 470 -14.79 -18.84 -15.05
CA LEU A 470 -14.30 -18.38 -16.36
C LEU A 470 -13.95 -19.55 -17.31
N GLN A 471 -13.48 -20.67 -16.75
CA GLN A 471 -13.17 -21.88 -17.51
C GLN A 471 -14.38 -22.79 -17.78
N THR A 472 -15.35 -22.87 -16.85
CA THR A 472 -16.40 -23.91 -16.85
C THR A 472 -17.83 -23.41 -17.05
N GLY A 473 -18.08 -22.11 -16.87
CA GLY A 473 -19.41 -21.49 -16.92
C GLY A 473 -20.38 -21.93 -15.81
N GLN A 474 -19.94 -22.64 -14.77
CA GLN A 474 -20.83 -23.24 -13.76
C GLN A 474 -21.45 -22.18 -12.83
N PRO A 475 -22.78 -21.91 -12.91
CA PRO A 475 -23.39 -20.78 -12.20
C PRO A 475 -23.29 -20.86 -10.68
N GLY A 476 -23.26 -22.08 -10.12
CA GLY A 476 -23.10 -22.33 -8.68
C GLY A 476 -21.81 -21.75 -8.07
N ARG A 477 -20.78 -21.43 -8.87
CA ARG A 477 -19.59 -20.71 -8.40
C ARG A 477 -19.89 -19.24 -8.12
N LEU A 478 -20.62 -18.56 -8.99
CA LEU A 478 -21.07 -17.17 -8.75
C LEU A 478 -22.05 -17.12 -7.55
N GLU A 479 -22.91 -18.12 -7.39
CA GLU A 479 -23.80 -18.26 -6.22
C GLU A 479 -23.07 -18.57 -4.89
N ALA A 480 -21.84 -19.06 -4.94
CA ALA A 480 -20.98 -19.24 -3.77
C ALA A 480 -20.24 -17.93 -3.43
N ILE A 481 -19.68 -17.27 -4.45
CA ILE A 481 -19.00 -15.97 -4.33
C ILE A 481 -19.96 -14.90 -3.78
N ALA A 482 -21.15 -14.73 -4.38
CA ALA A 482 -22.16 -13.77 -3.92
C ALA A 482 -22.53 -13.96 -2.44
N ARG A 483 -22.60 -15.21 -1.98
CA ARG A 483 -22.97 -15.57 -0.61
C ARG A 483 -21.85 -15.33 0.39
N TYR A 484 -20.60 -15.48 -0.05
CA TYR A 484 -19.42 -15.15 0.75
C TYR A 484 -19.35 -13.62 0.98
N ASN A 485 -19.46 -12.84 -0.10
CA ASN A 485 -19.47 -11.38 -0.08
C ASN A 485 -20.72 -10.81 0.63
N GLU A 486 -21.89 -11.44 0.51
CA GLU A 486 -23.07 -11.14 1.34
C GLU A 486 -22.79 -11.36 2.83
N ASP A 487 -22.12 -12.47 3.20
CA ASP A 487 -21.78 -12.74 4.60
C ASP A 487 -20.71 -11.78 5.15
N ASP A 488 -19.79 -11.27 4.32
CA ASP A 488 -18.84 -10.21 4.71
C ASP A 488 -19.51 -8.83 4.85
N CYS A 489 -20.47 -8.49 3.99
CA CYS A 489 -21.37 -7.34 4.19
C CYS A 489 -22.13 -7.45 5.53
N LEU A 490 -22.71 -8.62 5.82
CA LEU A 490 -23.42 -8.90 7.07
C LEU A 490 -22.49 -8.88 8.29
N SER A 491 -21.26 -9.40 8.17
CA SER A 491 -20.27 -9.37 9.23
C SER A 491 -19.84 -7.94 9.56
N THR A 492 -19.69 -7.10 8.54
CA THR A 492 -19.41 -5.66 8.67
C THR A 492 -20.54 -4.93 9.40
N ALA A 493 -21.81 -5.28 9.13
CA ALA A 493 -22.96 -4.74 9.85
C ALA A 493 -23.00 -5.15 11.34
N GLN A 494 -22.76 -6.43 11.62
CA GLN A 494 -22.71 -6.94 13.00
C GLN A 494 -21.51 -6.38 13.78
N LEU A 495 -20.38 -6.14 13.12
CA LEU A 495 -19.23 -5.44 13.69
C LEU A 495 -19.57 -3.97 14.02
N ARG A 496 -20.32 -3.25 13.15
CA ARG A 496 -20.78 -1.88 13.43
C ARG A 496 -21.61 -1.83 14.70
N ASP A 497 -22.61 -2.70 14.81
CA ASP A 497 -23.50 -2.79 15.98
C ASP A 497 -22.73 -3.18 17.26
N TRP A 498 -21.73 -4.06 17.15
CA TRP A 498 -20.84 -4.40 18.25
C TRP A 498 -19.96 -3.22 18.68
N LEU A 499 -19.40 -2.46 17.74
CA LEU A 499 -18.59 -1.28 18.01
C LEU A 499 -19.40 -0.15 18.67
N GLU A 500 -20.69 -0.01 18.34
CA GLU A 500 -21.61 0.88 19.05
C GLU A 500 -21.75 0.51 20.53
N ALA A 501 -21.93 -0.78 20.83
CA ALA A 501 -21.96 -1.25 22.21
C ALA A 501 -20.61 -1.02 22.94
N ARG A 502 -19.47 -1.26 22.27
CA ARG A 502 -18.14 -0.94 22.83
C ARG A 502 -17.93 0.56 23.04
N ARG A 503 -18.47 1.41 22.17
CA ARG A 503 -18.42 2.88 22.31
C ARG A 503 -19.17 3.33 23.56
N MET A 504 -20.30 2.71 23.90
CA MET A 504 -21.04 3.02 25.13
C MET A 504 -20.27 2.61 26.40
N GLU A 505 -19.55 1.48 26.37
CA GLU A 505 -18.63 1.09 27.46
C GLU A 505 -17.45 2.07 27.60
N ALA A 506 -16.89 2.52 26.46
CA ALA A 506 -15.84 3.53 26.45
C ALA A 506 -16.33 4.86 27.05
N ILE A 507 -17.56 5.31 26.72
CA ILE A 507 -18.17 6.51 27.30
C ILE A 507 -18.33 6.37 28.81
N ALA A 508 -18.88 5.24 29.28
CA ALA A 508 -19.06 4.97 30.70
C ALA A 508 -17.74 4.93 31.50
N ARG A 509 -16.61 4.70 30.82
CA ARG A 509 -15.27 4.60 31.43
C ARG A 509 -14.44 5.88 31.33
N TYR A 510 -14.57 6.65 30.24
CA TYR A 510 -13.67 7.75 29.89
C TYR A 510 -14.33 9.12 29.78
N GLY A 511 -15.67 9.22 29.89
CA GLY A 511 -16.42 10.46 29.69
C GLY A 511 -16.99 10.56 28.28
N ASP A 512 -17.38 11.76 27.84
CA ASP A 512 -18.00 11.92 26.52
C ASP A 512 -17.01 11.62 25.37
N ILE A 513 -17.53 11.00 24.31
CA ILE A 513 -16.80 10.63 23.11
C ILE A 513 -17.59 11.22 21.93
N PRO A 514 -17.25 12.44 21.47
CA PRO A 514 -18.04 13.12 20.45
C PRO A 514 -18.09 12.33 19.14
N ARG A 515 -19.24 12.38 18.47
CA ARG A 515 -19.43 11.87 17.11
C ARG A 515 -18.69 12.76 16.10
N PRO A 516 -18.35 12.26 14.90
CA PRO A 516 -17.95 13.13 13.80
C PRO A 516 -19.07 14.14 13.51
N ALA A 517 -18.71 15.40 13.28
CA ALA A 517 -19.64 16.42 12.83
C ALA A 517 -19.96 16.22 11.33
N PRO A 518 -21.17 16.56 10.85
CA PRO A 518 -21.46 16.57 9.42
C PRO A 518 -20.56 17.58 8.69
N GLU A 519 -19.78 17.10 7.73
CA GLU A 519 -18.93 17.96 6.89
C GLU A 519 -19.67 18.42 5.63
N ASP A 520 -19.26 19.57 5.08
CA ASP A 520 -19.85 20.07 3.84
C ASP A 520 -19.45 19.19 2.65
N ARG A 521 -20.45 18.51 2.10
CA ARG A 521 -20.28 17.60 0.95
C ARG A 521 -20.08 18.36 -0.36
N ALA A 522 -20.37 19.66 -0.38
CA ALA A 522 -20.23 20.53 -1.53
C ALA A 522 -18.78 20.66 -2.00
N PRO A 523 -18.50 20.57 -3.31
CA PRO A 523 -17.35 21.27 -3.87
C PRO A 523 -17.59 22.78 -3.79
N SER A 524 -16.52 23.55 -3.57
CA SER A 524 -16.57 25.03 -3.51
C SER A 524 -17.11 25.62 -4.82
N GLN A 525 -17.66 26.84 -4.79
CA GLN A 525 -18.24 27.43 -6.00
C GLN A 525 -17.23 27.51 -7.16
N THR A 526 -15.99 27.93 -6.88
CA THR A 526 -14.91 27.95 -7.88
C THR A 526 -14.61 26.56 -8.48
N GLN A 527 -14.73 25.49 -7.69
CA GLN A 527 -14.61 24.13 -8.21
C GLN A 527 -15.83 23.75 -9.07
N ARG A 528 -17.06 24.09 -8.64
CA ARG A 528 -18.29 23.88 -9.44
C ARG A 528 -18.21 24.56 -10.81
N ASP A 529 -17.81 25.83 -10.83
CA ASP A 529 -17.68 26.63 -12.06
C ASP A 529 -16.65 26.04 -13.03
N VAL A 530 -15.57 25.45 -12.51
CA VAL A 530 -14.55 24.75 -13.30
C VAL A 530 -15.04 23.40 -13.79
N ASP A 531 -15.77 22.66 -12.95
CA ASP A 531 -16.27 21.32 -13.25
C ASP A 531 -17.35 21.36 -14.34
N GLU A 532 -18.38 22.21 -14.17
CA GLU A 532 -19.45 22.39 -15.15
C GLU A 532 -18.91 22.84 -16.51
N ARG A 533 -18.00 23.83 -16.50
CA ARG A 533 -17.34 24.33 -17.70
C ARG A 533 -16.49 23.26 -18.41
N THR A 534 -15.88 22.36 -17.64
CA THR A 534 -15.02 21.30 -18.18
C THR A 534 -15.85 20.13 -18.69
N ALA A 535 -16.90 19.72 -17.96
CA ALA A 535 -17.87 18.71 -18.40
C ALA A 535 -18.52 19.10 -19.74
N GLY A 536 -19.02 20.34 -19.87
CA GLY A 536 -19.57 20.83 -21.14
C GLY A 536 -18.52 20.96 -22.26
N LEU A 537 -17.22 21.08 -21.95
CA LEU A 537 -16.15 20.99 -22.96
C LEU A 537 -15.88 19.54 -23.39
N VAL A 538 -15.88 18.59 -22.46
CA VAL A 538 -15.75 17.15 -22.73
C VAL A 538 -16.91 16.66 -23.59
N GLU A 539 -18.16 16.97 -23.22
CA GLU A 539 -19.37 16.65 -23.98
C GLU A 539 -19.27 17.10 -25.45
N ARG A 540 -18.92 18.38 -25.69
CA ARG A 540 -18.76 18.93 -27.04
C ARG A 540 -17.57 18.38 -27.82
N LEU A 541 -16.59 17.75 -27.17
CA LEU A 541 -15.47 17.08 -27.82
C LEU A 541 -15.76 15.60 -28.13
N LEU A 542 -16.62 14.96 -27.33
CA LEU A 542 -17.06 13.57 -27.52
C LEU A 542 -18.33 13.43 -28.36
N ALA A 543 -19.04 14.53 -28.65
CA ALA A 543 -20.22 14.54 -29.52
C ALA A 543 -19.93 13.94 -30.92
N GLY A 544 -20.45 12.74 -31.18
CA GLY A 544 -20.20 12.00 -32.43
C GLY A 544 -18.85 11.25 -32.48
N VAL A 545 -18.21 11.00 -31.34
CA VAL A 545 -17.05 10.12 -31.20
C VAL A 545 -17.53 8.72 -30.77
N PRO A 546 -17.21 7.64 -31.51
CA PRO A 546 -17.49 6.27 -31.10
C PRO A 546 -16.79 5.87 -29.78
N GLU A 547 -17.47 5.04 -28.99
CA GLU A 547 -16.91 4.53 -27.73
C GLU A 547 -15.79 3.50 -27.97
N GLU A 548 -15.86 2.70 -29.03
CA GLU A 548 -14.77 1.80 -29.44
C GLU A 548 -13.63 2.56 -30.15
N GLU A 549 -12.36 2.31 -29.78
CA GLU A 549 -11.22 2.97 -30.45
C GLU A 549 -11.07 2.56 -31.92
N THR A 550 -11.41 1.31 -32.27
CA THR A 550 -11.36 0.80 -33.66
C THR A 550 -12.21 1.60 -34.63
N ASP A 551 -13.29 2.20 -34.13
CA ASP A 551 -14.32 2.86 -34.92
C ASP A 551 -14.06 4.38 -35.03
N ARG A 552 -13.12 4.91 -34.24
CA ARG A 552 -12.75 6.34 -34.24
C ARG A 552 -11.83 6.64 -35.43
N THR A 553 -12.21 7.60 -36.26
CA THR A 553 -11.24 8.22 -37.19
C THR A 553 -10.10 8.91 -36.41
N PRO A 554 -8.92 9.14 -37.01
CA PRO A 554 -7.81 9.82 -36.34
C PRO A 554 -8.14 11.22 -35.78
N LEU A 555 -9.19 11.88 -36.30
CA LEU A 555 -9.68 13.15 -35.76
C LEU A 555 -10.58 12.95 -34.53
N GLN A 556 -11.46 11.94 -34.54
CA GLN A 556 -12.26 11.55 -33.37
C GLN A 556 -11.38 11.04 -32.23
N GLN A 557 -10.34 10.24 -32.53
CA GLN A 557 -9.39 9.80 -31.51
C GLN A 557 -8.56 10.97 -30.94
N ALA A 558 -8.20 11.96 -31.76
CA ALA A 558 -7.58 13.19 -31.27
C ALA A 558 -8.54 14.04 -30.41
N ALA A 559 -9.84 14.06 -30.72
CA ALA A 559 -10.85 14.74 -29.91
C ALA A 559 -11.12 14.04 -28.57
N HIS A 560 -11.19 12.70 -28.58
CA HIS A 560 -11.28 11.85 -27.40
C HIS A 560 -10.09 12.10 -26.45
N LEU A 561 -8.86 11.93 -26.94
CA LEU A 561 -7.65 12.18 -26.15
C LEU A 561 -7.59 13.61 -25.61
N LEU A 562 -8.03 14.62 -26.38
CA LEU A 562 -8.11 16.00 -25.90
C LEU A 562 -9.16 16.18 -24.80
N ALA A 563 -10.33 15.56 -24.91
CA ALA A 563 -11.39 15.64 -23.91
C ALA A 563 -10.93 15.05 -22.57
N HIS A 564 -10.44 13.81 -22.56
CA HIS A 564 -9.96 13.15 -21.34
C HIS A 564 -8.69 13.84 -20.77
N SER A 565 -7.90 14.53 -21.59
CA SER A 565 -6.78 15.38 -21.12
C SER A 565 -7.20 16.60 -20.30
N LEU A 566 -8.44 17.10 -20.43
CA LEU A 566 -8.86 18.34 -19.74
C LEU A 566 -8.83 18.19 -18.21
N ASN A 567 -9.23 17.02 -17.69
CA ASN A 567 -9.22 16.70 -16.26
C ASN A 567 -7.90 16.10 -15.76
N TRP A 568 -6.94 15.75 -16.63
CA TRP A 568 -5.73 14.99 -16.27
C TRP A 568 -4.97 15.59 -15.08
N HIS A 569 -4.67 16.90 -15.12
CA HIS A 569 -3.97 17.58 -14.02
C HIS A 569 -4.69 17.50 -12.67
N ARG A 570 -6.03 17.51 -12.68
CA ARG A 570 -6.85 17.41 -11.46
C ARG A 570 -6.85 15.98 -10.91
N ARG A 571 -6.92 14.97 -11.78
CA ARG A 571 -6.86 13.55 -11.38
C ARG A 571 -5.52 13.22 -10.72
N GLU A 572 -4.40 13.69 -11.27
CA GLU A 572 -3.08 13.56 -10.63
C GLU A 572 -3.07 14.24 -9.24
N GLU A 573 -3.64 15.45 -9.12
CA GLU A 573 -3.70 16.23 -7.87
C GLU A 573 -4.60 15.58 -6.80
N LYS A 574 -5.67 14.85 -7.17
CA LYS A 574 -6.49 14.09 -6.21
C LYS A 574 -5.65 13.10 -5.39
N SER A 575 -4.62 12.49 -5.98
CA SER A 575 -3.76 11.51 -5.28
C SER A 575 -3.00 12.13 -4.10
N GLU A 576 -2.51 13.36 -4.24
CA GLU A 576 -1.79 14.10 -3.19
C GLU A 576 -2.74 14.45 -2.02
N TRP A 577 -4.00 14.79 -2.32
CA TRP A 577 -5.02 15.04 -1.31
C TRP A 577 -5.51 13.76 -0.61
N TRP A 578 -5.71 12.66 -1.35
CA TRP A 578 -6.08 11.37 -0.77
C TRP A 578 -5.03 10.86 0.21
N GLU A 579 -3.74 11.00 -0.13
CA GLU A 579 -2.63 10.64 0.77
C GLU A 579 -2.57 11.54 2.01
N TYR A 580 -2.72 12.87 1.84
CA TYR A 580 -2.80 13.80 2.97
C TYR A 580 -3.93 13.41 3.95
N PHE A 581 -5.15 13.18 3.47
CA PHE A 581 -6.26 12.78 4.33
C PHE A 581 -6.09 11.38 4.92
N ARG A 582 -5.41 10.45 4.22
CA ARG A 582 -5.00 9.15 4.78
C ARG A 582 -4.08 9.36 5.97
N LEU A 583 -3.03 10.19 5.85
CA LEU A 583 -2.11 10.49 6.95
C LEU A 583 -2.80 11.16 8.14
N CYS A 584 -3.74 12.08 7.90
CA CYS A 584 -4.60 12.67 8.96
C CYS A 584 -5.38 11.61 9.76
N SER A 585 -5.70 10.48 9.14
CA SER A 585 -6.49 9.39 9.75
C SER A 585 -5.70 8.51 10.74
N LEU A 586 -4.38 8.53 10.69
CA LEU A 586 -3.46 7.64 11.45
C LEU A 586 -3.16 8.17 12.86
N THR A 587 -2.85 7.30 13.83
CA THR A 587 -2.38 7.72 15.18
C THR A 587 -0.92 8.23 15.17
N ASP A 588 -0.40 8.71 16.31
CA ASP A 588 1.03 9.08 16.42
C ASP A 588 1.96 7.92 16.07
N GLU A 589 1.70 6.75 16.65
CA GLU A 589 2.52 5.56 16.46
C GLU A 589 2.49 5.07 15.01
N GLN A 590 1.34 5.22 14.33
CA GLN A 590 1.22 4.92 12.91
C GLN A 590 2.00 5.93 12.05
N LEU A 591 1.95 7.24 12.36
CA LEU A 591 2.71 8.27 11.64
C LEU A 591 4.25 8.13 11.78
N ILE A 592 4.75 7.38 12.76
CA ILE A 592 6.18 7.02 12.88
C ILE A 592 6.58 5.95 11.84
N GLU A 593 5.62 5.21 11.27
CA GLU A 593 5.84 4.15 10.27
C GLU A 593 5.71 4.69 8.82
N GLU A 594 5.23 5.92 8.66
CA GLU A 594 4.90 6.54 7.37
C GLU A 594 6.03 7.40 6.81
N ARG A 595 6.59 7.01 5.66
CA ARG A 595 7.72 7.72 5.03
C ARG A 595 7.35 9.12 4.50
N GLU A 596 6.06 9.43 4.36
CA GLU A 596 5.57 10.76 4.00
C GLU A 596 5.35 11.67 5.22
N ALA A 597 5.55 11.19 6.45
CA ALA A 597 5.36 11.94 7.68
C ALA A 597 6.66 12.08 8.49
N ILE A 598 6.61 12.93 9.53
CA ILE A 598 7.46 12.78 10.71
C ILE A 598 6.54 12.69 11.94
N GLY A 599 6.53 11.53 12.58
CA GLY A 599 5.76 11.24 13.79
C GLY A 599 6.61 11.31 15.06
N GLY A 600 5.95 11.56 16.20
CA GLY A 600 6.57 11.48 17.53
C GLY A 600 7.54 12.62 17.87
N LEU A 601 7.34 13.83 17.35
CA LEU A 601 8.17 14.98 17.70
C LEU A 601 7.96 15.41 19.16
N ALA A 602 9.03 15.34 19.94
CA ALA A 602 9.08 15.85 21.30
C ALA A 602 9.77 17.23 21.35
N PHE A 603 9.20 18.16 22.11
CA PHE A 603 9.68 19.53 22.25
C PHE A 603 11.01 19.59 23.02
N SER A 604 11.95 20.42 22.53
CA SER A 604 13.31 20.57 23.07
C SER A 604 13.62 21.98 23.58
N GLY A 605 12.71 22.96 23.39
CA GLY A 605 12.90 24.36 23.78
C GLY A 605 12.87 25.35 22.61
N GLU A 606 12.81 26.64 22.94
CA GLU A 606 12.93 27.74 21.97
C GLU A 606 14.41 27.97 21.59
N VAL A 607 14.65 28.26 20.30
CA VAL A 607 15.97 28.43 19.68
C VAL A 607 16.29 29.89 19.42
N ARG A 608 15.32 30.62 18.86
CA ARG A 608 15.41 32.05 18.49
C ARG A 608 14.01 32.62 18.25
N GLN A 609 13.86 33.92 18.43
CA GLN A 609 12.72 34.66 17.88
C GLN A 609 13.08 35.20 16.49
N GLU A 610 12.16 35.05 15.52
CA GLU A 610 12.31 35.43 14.12
C GLU A 610 11.15 36.38 13.74
N ARG A 611 11.42 37.70 13.75
CA ARG A 611 10.43 38.78 13.57
C ARG A 611 9.30 38.78 14.61
N GLN A 612 8.24 38.02 14.37
CA GLN A 612 7.06 37.86 15.23
C GLN A 612 6.69 36.38 15.46
N SER A 613 7.54 35.45 15.00
CA SER A 613 7.40 34.01 15.21
C SER A 613 8.52 33.50 16.11
N ASN A 614 8.26 32.44 16.87
CA ASN A 614 9.24 31.80 17.74
C ASN A 614 9.68 30.48 17.11
N VAL A 615 11.00 30.27 17.01
CA VAL A 615 11.55 29.05 16.42
C VAL A 615 11.81 28.04 17.51
N PHE A 616 11.05 26.96 17.51
CA PHE A 616 11.17 25.87 18.46
C PHE A 616 12.00 24.72 17.89
N ARG A 617 12.71 24.00 18.75
CA ARG A 617 13.40 22.76 18.39
C ARG A 617 12.57 21.57 18.82
N TYR A 618 12.54 20.56 17.95
CA TYR A 618 11.99 19.25 18.23
C TYR A 618 13.03 18.16 18.01
N HIS A 619 12.81 17.00 18.64
CA HIS A 619 13.58 15.77 18.43
C HIS A 619 12.63 14.59 18.12
N PHE A 620 13.13 13.61 17.37
CA PHE A 620 12.42 12.40 16.95
C PHE A 620 13.41 11.23 16.83
N ASP A 621 12.93 10.01 16.55
CA ASP A 621 13.82 8.84 16.39
C ASP A 621 14.69 8.96 15.13
N ALA A 622 16.02 8.87 15.31
CA ALA A 622 17.00 8.87 14.23
C ALA A 622 16.92 7.64 13.30
N GLY A 623 16.21 6.59 13.71
CA GLY A 623 15.89 5.44 12.88
C GLY A 623 14.60 5.58 12.04
N GLN A 624 13.87 6.70 12.14
CA GLN A 624 12.68 6.95 11.34
C GLN A 624 13.06 7.29 9.89
N GLU A 625 12.48 6.59 8.91
CA GLU A 625 12.61 6.96 7.51
C GLU A 625 11.54 7.99 7.14
N TYR A 626 11.94 9.13 6.59
CA TYR A 626 11.05 10.21 6.17
C TYR A 626 11.54 10.83 4.85
N LYS A 627 10.60 11.38 4.07
CA LYS A 627 10.84 12.07 2.79
C LYS A 627 10.81 13.60 2.88
N ILE A 628 10.24 14.15 3.95
CA ILE A 628 10.10 15.59 4.17
C ILE A 628 11.47 16.27 4.09
N GLY A 629 11.61 17.23 3.17
CA GLY A 629 12.87 17.86 2.80
C GLY A 629 12.99 19.31 3.27
N ILE A 630 14.22 19.83 3.22
CA ILE A 630 14.48 21.24 3.50
C ILE A 630 13.85 22.10 2.39
N GLY A 631 12.87 22.92 2.76
CA GLY A 631 12.05 23.70 1.83
C GLY A 631 10.56 23.37 1.87
N ASP A 632 10.18 22.19 2.41
CA ASP A 632 8.78 21.78 2.46
C ASP A 632 7.99 22.52 3.54
N LYS A 633 6.67 22.60 3.33
CA LYS A 633 5.69 23.21 4.23
C LYS A 633 4.87 22.09 4.90
N PRO A 634 5.25 21.66 6.11
CA PRO A 634 4.50 20.64 6.82
C PRO A 634 3.26 21.20 7.50
N GLU A 635 2.23 20.36 7.65
CA GLU A 635 1.03 20.60 8.43
C GLU A 635 0.96 19.66 9.63
N ASP A 636 0.17 20.05 10.64
CA ASP A 636 -0.28 19.15 11.70
C ASP A 636 -1.55 18.41 11.25
N PRO A 637 -1.49 17.10 10.93
CA PRO A 637 -2.64 16.27 10.61
C PRO A 637 -3.79 16.25 11.64
N ARG A 638 -3.59 16.71 12.89
CA ARG A 638 -4.70 16.88 13.86
C ARG A 638 -5.46 18.19 13.67
N ARG A 639 -4.75 19.26 13.31
CA ARG A 639 -5.32 20.62 13.16
C ARG A 639 -5.70 20.97 11.72
N GLN A 640 -5.21 20.18 10.74
CA GLN A 640 -5.33 20.39 9.30
C GLN A 640 -4.91 21.82 8.90
N ARG A 641 -3.73 22.21 9.41
CA ARG A 641 -3.12 23.55 9.27
C ARG A 641 -1.60 23.44 9.26
N GLY A 642 -0.94 24.29 8.48
CA GLY A 642 0.51 24.46 8.48
C GLY A 642 1.11 24.60 9.87
N ALA A 643 2.15 23.79 10.15
CA ALA A 643 2.83 23.69 11.45
C ALA A 643 3.91 24.77 11.65
N GLY A 644 3.88 25.84 10.85
CA GLY A 644 4.86 26.93 10.90
C GLY A 644 4.86 27.83 9.67
N THR A 645 5.64 28.91 9.73
CA THR A 645 5.77 29.92 8.65
C THR A 645 7.08 29.83 7.86
N GLU A 646 8.13 29.21 8.41
CA GLU A 646 9.38 28.90 7.67
C GLU A 646 9.43 27.44 7.21
N PRO A 647 10.14 27.15 6.10
CA PRO A 647 10.38 25.77 5.67
C PRO A 647 11.18 24.96 6.70
N TRP A 648 10.92 23.66 6.74
CA TRP A 648 11.62 22.71 7.63
C TRP A 648 13.14 22.77 7.45
N SER A 649 13.90 22.69 8.55
CA SER A 649 15.37 22.77 8.52
C SER A 649 16.04 21.70 9.39
N GLN A 650 16.96 20.94 8.79
CA GLN A 650 17.67 19.84 9.43
C GLN A 650 19.06 20.24 9.92
N ARG A 651 19.41 19.82 11.15
CA ARG A 651 20.80 19.78 11.65
C ARG A 651 21.27 18.32 11.72
N ARG A 652 22.58 18.08 11.87
CA ARG A 652 23.14 16.72 11.92
C ARG A 652 22.73 16.02 13.22
N GLY A 653 22.15 14.82 13.12
CA GLY A 653 21.47 14.13 14.23
C GLY A 653 19.99 14.53 14.31
N ALA A 654 19.12 13.62 14.76
CA ALA A 654 17.65 13.73 14.66
C ALA A 654 17.06 14.87 15.51
N SER A 655 17.15 16.07 14.93
CA SER A 655 16.77 17.34 15.52
C SER A 655 16.40 18.29 14.39
N SER A 656 15.25 18.95 14.54
CA SER A 656 14.69 19.87 13.56
C SER A 656 14.30 21.18 14.23
N ASP A 657 14.69 22.30 13.60
CA ASP A 657 14.27 23.64 14.00
C ASP A 657 13.03 24.02 13.15
N LEU A 658 11.92 24.40 13.81
CA LEU A 658 10.61 24.68 13.21
C LEU A 658 10.12 26.06 13.68
N ALA A 659 9.70 26.95 12.77
CA ALA A 659 9.27 28.30 13.11
C ALA A 659 7.74 28.40 13.26
N ASP A 660 7.25 28.51 14.48
CA ASP A 660 5.82 28.56 14.82
C ASP A 660 5.42 29.99 15.29
N SER A 661 4.15 30.34 15.17
CA SER A 661 3.57 31.57 15.72
C SER A 661 2.69 31.32 16.94
N LEU A 662 2.53 30.06 17.36
CA LEU A 662 1.71 29.63 18.50
C LEU A 662 2.57 29.30 19.73
N GLN A 663 1.95 29.33 20.92
CA GLN A 663 2.66 29.15 22.20
C GLN A 663 2.85 27.66 22.60
N PRO A 664 3.98 27.32 23.25
CA PRO A 664 4.37 25.94 23.53
C PRO A 664 3.46 25.18 24.52
N ASP A 665 2.62 25.88 25.28
CA ASP A 665 1.70 25.26 26.25
C ASP A 665 0.60 24.40 25.59
N SER A 666 0.43 24.45 24.26
CA SER A 666 -0.52 23.60 23.53
C SER A 666 0.03 22.23 23.09
N HIS A 667 1.29 21.89 23.42
CA HIS A 667 2.02 20.76 22.85
C HIS A 667 2.11 19.52 23.76
N GLN A 668 1.10 19.27 24.62
CA GLN A 668 0.95 17.99 25.34
C GLN A 668 0.36 16.91 24.43
N GLY A 669 1.17 16.49 23.46
CA GLY A 669 0.82 15.58 22.37
C GLY A 669 1.70 15.91 21.18
N ALA A 670 2.31 14.89 20.56
CA ALA A 670 3.41 15.11 19.63
C ALA A 670 3.03 16.07 18.49
N ALA A 671 3.96 16.98 18.16
CA ALA A 671 3.89 17.64 16.88
C ALA A 671 4.05 16.60 15.77
N ARG A 672 3.36 16.83 14.65
CA ARG A 672 3.31 15.94 13.51
C ARG A 672 3.57 16.78 12.28
N LEU A 673 4.29 16.24 11.31
CA LEU A 673 4.56 16.91 10.05
C LEU A 673 4.12 15.99 8.92
N THR A 674 3.14 16.40 8.14
CA THR A 674 2.83 15.83 6.81
C THR A 674 3.00 16.94 5.77
N PRO A 675 3.51 16.68 4.55
CA PRO A 675 3.62 17.73 3.55
C PRO A 675 2.23 18.24 3.18
N ALA A 676 2.05 19.57 3.20
CA ALA A 676 0.82 20.17 2.68
C ALA A 676 0.68 19.82 1.18
N PRO A 677 -0.47 19.30 0.71
CA PRO A 677 -0.76 19.19 -0.71
C PRO A 677 -0.73 20.61 -1.29
N TRP A 678 0.31 20.91 -2.06
CA TRP A 678 0.53 22.25 -2.58
C TRP A 678 -0.57 22.60 -3.60
N PRO A 679 -1.15 23.82 -3.55
CA PRO A 679 -1.79 24.41 -4.72
C PRO A 679 -0.70 24.80 -5.73
N VAL A 680 -0.21 23.84 -6.51
CA VAL A 680 0.97 24.02 -7.38
C VAL A 680 0.59 24.81 -8.65
N ASP A 681 1.23 25.96 -8.88
CA ASP A 681 1.23 26.62 -10.19
C ASP A 681 1.67 25.61 -11.27
N ARG A 682 0.87 25.48 -12.34
CA ARG A 682 1.10 24.55 -13.45
C ARG A 682 2.52 24.70 -14.04
N GLY A 683 3.13 25.88 -13.96
CA GLY A 683 4.53 26.12 -14.36
C GLY A 683 5.58 25.38 -13.51
N GLU A 684 5.32 25.12 -12.22
CA GLU A 684 6.28 24.53 -11.29
C GLU A 684 6.37 22.99 -11.42
N ARG A 685 5.23 22.29 -11.63
CA ARG A 685 5.24 20.84 -11.92
C ARG A 685 6.05 20.52 -13.18
N VAL A 686 5.99 21.39 -14.20
CA VAL A 686 6.81 21.29 -15.43
C VAL A 686 8.31 21.44 -15.11
N ARG A 687 8.70 22.38 -14.22
CA ARG A 687 10.11 22.56 -13.79
C ARG A 687 10.64 21.34 -13.02
N ARG A 688 9.82 20.68 -12.19
CA ARG A 688 10.20 19.41 -11.52
C ARG A 688 10.32 18.25 -12.52
N ARG A 689 9.28 17.96 -13.32
CA ARG A 689 9.29 16.81 -14.26
C ARG A 689 10.41 16.94 -15.31
N GLY A 690 10.67 18.15 -15.83
CA GLY A 690 11.76 18.44 -16.77
C GLY A 690 13.18 18.35 -16.18
N ARG A 691 13.33 18.33 -14.84
CA ARG A 691 14.61 18.02 -14.17
C ARG A 691 14.77 16.53 -13.85
N ALA A 692 13.66 15.82 -13.64
CA ALA A 692 13.66 14.36 -13.45
C ALA A 692 13.91 13.61 -14.78
N SER A 693 13.41 14.12 -15.90
CA SER A 693 13.60 13.54 -17.24
C SER A 693 15.00 13.82 -17.83
N GLY A 694 16.05 13.47 -17.09
CA GLY A 694 17.45 13.53 -17.54
C GLY A 694 17.84 12.41 -18.50
N GLY A 695 17.00 12.11 -19.50
CA GLY A 695 17.15 10.98 -20.42
C GLY A 695 16.61 11.28 -21.81
N ALA A 696 17.29 10.79 -22.85
CA ALA A 696 17.11 11.27 -24.21
C ALA A 696 15.98 10.55 -25.00
N ARG A 697 14.76 11.08 -24.92
CA ARG A 697 13.73 10.94 -25.98
C ARG A 697 13.07 12.30 -26.25
N PRO A 698 12.76 12.67 -27.51
CA PRO A 698 12.04 13.90 -27.82
C PRO A 698 10.57 13.79 -27.34
N PRO A 699 9.97 14.87 -26.81
CA PRO A 699 8.59 14.83 -26.31
C PRO A 699 7.57 14.60 -27.43
N VAL A 700 6.57 13.77 -27.14
CA VAL A 700 5.40 13.49 -28.00
C VAL A 700 4.72 14.82 -28.39
N PRO A 701 4.15 14.97 -29.62
CA PRO A 701 3.57 16.24 -30.06
C PRO A 701 2.53 16.87 -29.13
N ALA A 702 1.76 16.07 -28.38
CA ALA A 702 0.84 16.55 -27.34
C ALA A 702 1.59 17.20 -26.17
N THR A 703 2.60 16.52 -25.61
CA THR A 703 3.50 17.08 -24.58
C THR A 703 4.19 18.35 -25.07
N ALA A 704 4.64 18.36 -26.34
CA ALA A 704 5.26 19.52 -26.98
C ALA A 704 4.28 20.65 -27.33
N ALA A 705 2.96 20.45 -27.20
CA ALA A 705 1.93 21.49 -27.26
C ALA A 705 1.65 22.07 -25.87
N ILE A 706 1.48 21.22 -24.86
CA ILE A 706 1.31 21.62 -23.44
C ILE A 706 2.45 22.55 -22.99
N LEU A 707 3.70 22.20 -23.31
CA LEU A 707 4.89 22.99 -22.98
C LEU A 707 4.95 24.37 -23.67
N ARG A 708 4.11 24.66 -24.68
CA ARG A 708 4.10 25.96 -25.40
C ARG A 708 3.13 26.99 -24.83
N HIS A 709 2.37 26.65 -23.78
CA HIS A 709 1.39 27.56 -23.18
C HIS A 709 1.70 27.93 -21.72
N VAL A 710 2.92 27.64 -21.25
CA VAL A 710 3.49 28.30 -20.06
C VAL A 710 3.97 29.70 -20.47
N PRO A 711 3.42 30.80 -19.91
CA PRO A 711 3.93 32.14 -20.18
C PRO A 711 5.33 32.31 -19.58
N GLY A 712 6.26 32.90 -20.33
CA GLY A 712 7.60 33.25 -19.81
C GLY A 712 8.77 32.33 -20.21
N ILE A 713 8.81 31.82 -21.45
CA ILE A 713 10.04 31.28 -22.04
C ILE A 713 10.62 32.28 -23.04
N ALA A 714 11.61 33.06 -22.61
CA ALA A 714 12.47 33.81 -23.53
C ALA A 714 13.43 32.83 -24.21
N ALA A 715 13.12 32.43 -25.44
CA ALA A 715 13.86 31.39 -26.16
C ALA A 715 15.27 31.85 -26.59
N GLY A 716 16.25 31.61 -25.72
CA GLY A 716 17.67 31.89 -25.96
C GLY A 716 18.32 30.98 -27.00
N SER A 717 18.12 31.33 -28.28
CA SER A 717 18.88 30.94 -29.49
C SER A 717 18.92 29.45 -29.93
N ALA A 718 19.17 29.29 -31.24
CA ALA A 718 19.63 28.07 -31.92
C ALA A 718 18.71 26.83 -32.04
N TRP A 719 17.60 26.97 -32.78
CA TRP A 719 17.19 25.91 -33.74
C TRP A 719 16.82 26.54 -35.09
N ARG A 720 17.65 26.32 -36.12
CA ARG A 720 17.37 26.79 -37.49
C ARG A 720 16.51 25.75 -38.20
N ALA A 721 15.26 26.11 -38.52
CA ALA A 721 14.37 25.23 -39.27
C ALA A 721 14.89 24.99 -40.71
N ARG A 722 14.92 23.72 -41.13
CA ARG A 722 14.87 23.34 -42.55
C ARG A 722 13.53 22.67 -42.85
N GLN A 723 12.79 23.27 -43.79
CA GLN A 723 11.73 22.67 -44.59
C GLN A 723 10.52 22.04 -43.87
N GLY A 724 9.41 22.79 -43.84
CA GLY A 724 8.41 22.52 -44.88
C GLY A 724 7.24 21.57 -44.61
N ARG A 725 6.60 21.60 -43.43
CA ARG A 725 5.14 21.33 -43.26
C ARG A 725 4.63 21.88 -41.92
N ARG A 726 3.43 22.47 -41.90
CA ARG A 726 2.71 22.85 -40.67
C ARG A 726 1.64 21.78 -40.37
N PRO A 727 1.55 21.21 -39.15
CA PRO A 727 0.46 20.31 -38.78
C PRO A 727 -0.90 21.02 -38.81
N ALA A 728 -1.94 20.34 -39.29
CA ALA A 728 -3.29 20.91 -39.44
C ALA A 728 -3.95 21.32 -38.11
N ALA A 729 -3.57 20.69 -36.99
CA ALA A 729 -4.14 20.94 -35.66
C ALA A 729 -4.15 22.43 -35.24
N CYS A 730 -3.14 23.21 -35.64
CA CYS A 730 -3.07 24.63 -35.30
C CYS A 730 -4.09 25.52 -36.06
N ALA A 731 -4.79 25.00 -37.07
CA ALA A 731 -5.83 25.73 -37.79
C ALA A 731 -7.18 25.68 -37.06
N LEU A 732 -7.58 24.50 -36.57
CA LEU A 732 -8.93 24.27 -36.01
C LEU A 732 -9.18 25.01 -34.69
N ALA A 733 -8.15 25.18 -33.87
CA ALA A 733 -8.25 25.92 -32.59
C ALA A 733 -8.65 27.40 -32.76
N ARG A 734 -8.64 27.95 -33.98
CA ARG A 734 -9.11 29.31 -34.30
C ARG A 734 -10.52 29.39 -34.89
N SER A 735 -11.16 28.26 -35.22
CA SER A 735 -12.51 28.24 -35.82
C SER A 735 -13.63 27.88 -34.85
N LEU A 736 -13.31 27.43 -33.62
CA LEU A 736 -14.29 26.97 -32.62
C LEU A 736 -14.50 27.95 -31.44
N LEU A 737 -14.01 29.19 -31.55
CA LEU A 737 -14.21 30.24 -30.54
C LEU A 737 -15.07 31.38 -31.12
N PRO A 738 -16.23 31.70 -30.52
CA PRO A 738 -17.06 32.82 -30.96
C PRO A 738 -16.33 34.17 -30.87
N ARG A 739 -16.54 35.04 -31.87
CA ARG A 739 -16.12 36.45 -31.81
C ARG A 739 -17.29 37.29 -31.31
N HIS A 740 -17.15 37.92 -30.14
CA HIS A 740 -18.06 39.00 -29.75
C HIS A 740 -17.81 40.24 -30.65
N PRO A 741 -18.84 40.84 -31.25
CA PRO A 741 -18.75 42.15 -31.87
C PRO A 741 -18.97 43.25 -30.82
N GLY A 742 -18.27 44.39 -30.95
CA GLY A 742 -18.68 45.64 -30.28
C GLY A 742 -17.67 46.34 -29.38
N SER A 743 -16.52 46.77 -29.90
CA SER A 743 -16.04 48.15 -29.71
C SER A 743 -14.86 48.46 -30.65
N SER A 744 -14.99 49.52 -31.43
CA SER A 744 -13.96 49.96 -32.38
C SER A 744 -13.17 51.14 -31.83
N TRP A 745 -11.84 51.02 -31.79
CA TRP A 745 -10.93 52.15 -32.02
C TRP A 745 -9.69 51.63 -32.74
N LEU A 746 -9.40 52.19 -33.91
CA LEU A 746 -8.22 51.89 -34.73
C LEU A 746 -7.78 53.18 -35.44
N GLY A 747 -6.49 53.49 -35.36
CA GLY A 747 -5.89 54.66 -36.00
C GLY A 747 -4.86 55.35 -35.08
N GLN A 748 -3.66 55.68 -35.55
CA GLN A 748 -3.02 55.23 -36.79
C GLN A 748 -1.48 55.29 -36.65
N ASP A 749 -0.77 55.00 -37.75
CA ASP A 749 0.62 54.57 -37.78
C ASP A 749 1.70 55.60 -37.36
N ASP A 750 2.88 55.02 -37.07
CA ASP A 750 4.20 55.41 -37.59
C ASP A 750 5.20 56.22 -36.71
N ARG A 751 6.45 55.75 -36.77
CA ARG A 751 7.77 56.39 -36.43
C ARG A 751 7.93 57.25 -35.15
N GLY A 752 8.40 56.59 -34.09
CA GLY A 752 9.86 56.49 -33.93
C GLY A 752 10.59 57.22 -32.79
N ARG A 753 11.73 56.62 -32.42
CA ARG A 753 12.91 57.17 -31.73
C ARG A 753 12.77 57.77 -30.31
N ARG A 754 13.42 57.02 -29.39
CA ARG A 754 14.33 57.46 -28.30
C ARG A 754 13.73 57.91 -26.95
N ALA A 755 14.49 57.47 -25.94
CA ALA A 755 14.82 58.16 -24.68
C ALA A 755 13.72 58.43 -23.65
N GLY A 756 13.90 57.78 -22.50
CA GLY A 756 14.09 58.55 -21.26
C GLY A 756 13.03 58.31 -20.18
N PRO A 757 13.38 58.38 -18.88
CA PRO A 757 12.50 57.86 -17.83
C PRO A 757 12.02 58.92 -16.82
N GLY A 758 11.00 58.52 -16.04
CA GLY A 758 10.51 59.23 -14.86
C GLY A 758 9.16 59.93 -15.08
N ALA A 759 8.48 60.40 -14.04
CA ALA A 759 8.58 60.09 -12.61
C ALA A 759 7.38 60.71 -11.87
N GLY A 760 7.02 60.15 -10.71
CA GLY A 760 5.98 60.66 -9.82
C GLY A 760 4.53 60.40 -10.27
N ALA A 761 3.49 60.50 -9.45
CA ALA A 761 3.28 60.39 -7.99
C ALA A 761 2.03 61.24 -7.62
N ALA A 762 1.18 60.71 -6.72
CA ALA A 762 -0.01 61.35 -6.15
C ALA A 762 -1.13 61.77 -7.12
N GLY A 763 -2.41 61.81 -6.72
CA GLY A 763 -3.01 61.30 -5.48
C GLY A 763 -4.17 62.16 -4.95
N GLN A 764 -5.16 61.51 -4.31
CA GLN A 764 -6.34 62.13 -3.65
C GLN A 764 -7.29 62.87 -4.63
N ALA A 765 -8.57 63.17 -4.34
CA ALA A 765 -9.53 62.69 -3.33
C ALA A 765 -10.83 62.30 -4.12
N GLY A 766 -11.90 61.68 -3.61
CA GLY A 766 -12.63 61.85 -2.34
C GLY A 766 -14.08 62.33 -2.66
N GLY A 767 -15.11 61.87 -1.92
CA GLY A 767 -16.48 62.35 -2.12
C GLY A 767 -17.59 61.35 -1.72
N ASP A 768 -18.47 61.82 -0.83
CA ASP A 768 -19.78 61.24 -0.45
C ASP A 768 -20.73 61.06 -1.67
N ASN A 769 -21.83 60.29 -1.63
CA ASN A 769 -22.94 60.46 -0.68
C ASN A 769 -23.93 59.26 -0.56
N SER A 770 -24.79 59.38 0.45
CA SER A 770 -25.82 58.45 0.96
C SER A 770 -27.11 58.32 0.14
N GLN A 771 -27.90 57.26 0.39
CA GLN A 771 -29.26 57.36 1.00
C GLN A 771 -29.93 55.98 1.28
N GLN A 772 -30.87 55.96 2.25
CA GLN A 772 -31.86 54.89 2.53
C GLN A 772 -33.28 55.35 2.09
N PRO A 773 -34.30 54.46 2.13
CA PRO A 773 -35.32 54.62 3.19
C PRO A 773 -35.83 53.29 3.83
N GLN A 774 -36.85 53.38 4.70
CA GLN A 774 -37.31 52.33 5.65
C GLN A 774 -38.80 51.94 5.51
N GLY A 775 -39.20 50.84 6.16
CA GLY A 775 -40.55 50.61 6.73
C GLY A 775 -41.36 49.43 6.14
N ASP A 776 -42.29 48.79 6.87
CA ASP A 776 -42.65 48.83 8.31
C ASP A 776 -43.63 47.66 8.66
N ARG A 777 -43.93 47.47 9.97
CA ARG A 777 -45.10 46.80 10.61
C ARG A 777 -44.99 45.37 11.22
N GLN A 778 -45.69 45.25 12.37
CA GLN A 778 -46.09 44.08 13.17
C GLN A 778 -47.64 44.20 13.42
N PRO A 779 -48.40 43.43 14.29
CA PRO A 779 -48.02 42.66 15.49
C PRO A 779 -48.82 41.35 15.84
N ALA A 780 -48.55 40.79 17.03
CA ALA A 780 -49.40 39.92 17.90
C ALA A 780 -49.71 38.44 17.49
N GLY A 781 -49.92 37.50 18.43
CA GLY A 781 -49.76 37.56 19.91
C GLY A 781 -50.21 36.30 20.72
N GLN A 782 -49.65 36.15 21.93
CA GLN A 782 -50.05 35.39 23.15
C GLN A 782 -50.70 33.97 23.10
N GLY A 783 -50.17 33.05 23.94
CA GLY A 783 -50.79 31.78 24.37
C GLY A 783 -50.15 31.24 25.69
N ARG A 784 -50.83 30.36 26.47
CA ARG A 784 -50.44 30.07 27.89
C ARG A 784 -50.80 28.67 28.44
N ARG A 785 -49.90 28.12 29.28
CA ARG A 785 -50.08 27.23 30.49
C ARG A 785 -50.44 25.73 30.37
N GLY A 786 -49.79 24.94 31.26
CA GLY A 786 -50.29 23.69 31.88
C GLY A 786 -49.65 22.37 31.38
N GLY A 787 -49.37 21.34 32.19
CA GLY A 787 -49.33 21.23 33.68
C GLY A 787 -49.59 19.80 34.20
N ALA A 788 -48.86 19.34 35.25
CA ALA A 788 -49.03 18.09 36.03
C ALA A 788 -48.91 16.74 35.24
N SER A 789 -48.03 15.76 35.52
CA SER A 789 -47.57 15.05 36.75
C SER A 789 -48.48 13.92 37.25
N HIS A 790 -48.02 12.65 37.17
CA HIS A 790 -48.41 11.58 38.12
C HIS A 790 -47.47 10.36 38.15
N ARG A 791 -47.51 9.66 39.30
CA ARG A 791 -46.89 8.38 39.73
C ARG A 791 -47.76 7.90 40.94
N PRO A 792 -47.55 6.73 41.60
CA PRO A 792 -46.71 5.56 41.29
C PRO A 792 -47.47 4.20 41.45
N GLY A 793 -46.75 3.06 41.38
CA GLY A 793 -47.21 1.77 41.90
C GLY A 793 -46.38 0.56 41.42
N ALA A 794 -46.36 -0.58 42.11
CA ALA A 794 -45.59 -0.87 43.34
C ALA A 794 -45.71 -2.37 43.72
N ALA A 795 -44.60 -3.13 43.71
CA ALA A 795 -44.50 -4.49 44.29
C ALA A 795 -43.03 -4.91 44.50
N GLY A 796 -42.78 -5.80 45.48
CA GLY A 796 -41.52 -6.52 45.72
C GLY A 796 -41.83 -8.01 46.01
N PRO A 797 -41.00 -8.80 46.74
CA PRO A 797 -39.76 -8.48 47.50
C PRO A 797 -38.51 -9.04 46.74
N ALA A 798 -37.41 -9.63 47.27
CA ALA A 798 -36.97 -10.09 48.60
C ALA A 798 -35.42 -10.22 48.72
N GLU A 799 -34.96 -10.53 49.94
CA GLU A 799 -33.75 -11.27 50.41
C GLU A 799 -32.48 -11.43 49.53
N GLY A 800 -31.26 -11.37 50.08
CA GLY A 800 -30.84 -11.04 51.46
C GLY A 800 -29.43 -11.55 51.86
N ARG A 801 -28.76 -10.86 52.80
CA ARG A 801 -27.44 -11.19 53.44
C ARG A 801 -26.21 -11.12 52.50
N SER A 802 -24.96 -11.00 52.97
CA SER A 802 -24.36 -10.37 54.17
C SER A 802 -22.84 -10.31 53.98
N THR A 803 -22.18 -9.19 54.26
CA THR A 803 -20.71 -9.06 54.24
C THR A 803 -20.15 -8.80 55.64
N ARG A 804 -19.01 -9.44 55.96
CA ARG A 804 -18.41 -9.44 57.31
C ARG A 804 -17.00 -8.84 57.26
N THR A 805 -16.77 -7.77 58.02
CA THR A 805 -15.47 -7.09 58.12
C THR A 805 -14.50 -7.82 59.03
N LEU A 806 -13.20 -7.78 58.70
CA LEU A 806 -12.09 -8.07 59.61
C LEU A 806 -10.84 -7.27 59.20
N ARG A 807 -9.90 -7.05 60.14
CA ARG A 807 -8.76 -6.14 60.03
C ARG A 807 -7.45 -6.82 60.41
N LEU A 808 -6.37 -6.51 59.67
CA LEU A 808 -4.98 -6.37 60.18
C LEU A 808 -4.30 -7.68 60.68
N PRO A 809 -2.98 -7.71 61.00
CA PRO A 809 -2.04 -6.59 61.18
C PRO A 809 -0.69 -6.64 60.44
N ARG A 810 0.04 -5.51 60.53
CA ARG A 810 1.48 -5.38 60.23
C ARG A 810 2.34 -6.10 61.28
N ARG A 811 3.59 -6.42 60.91
CA ARG A 811 4.74 -6.38 61.82
C ARG A 811 5.96 -5.78 61.12
N GLU A 812 6.72 -4.97 61.84
CA GLU A 812 8.05 -4.51 61.43
C GLU A 812 9.13 -5.47 61.96
N LEU A 813 10.34 -5.43 61.40
CA LEU A 813 11.58 -5.27 62.17
C LEU A 813 12.74 -4.79 61.27
N ARG A 814 13.88 -4.43 61.88
CA ARG A 814 14.94 -3.59 61.27
C ARG A 814 16.32 -4.28 61.19
N GLY A 815 17.16 -3.77 60.28
CA GLY A 815 18.63 -3.74 60.40
C GLY A 815 19.36 -4.79 59.55
N HIS A 816 20.36 -4.46 58.74
CA HIS A 816 21.49 -3.55 59.02
C HIS A 816 22.05 -2.81 57.78
N ARG A 817 22.85 -1.75 58.02
CA ARG A 817 23.72 -1.09 57.03
C ARG A 817 25.20 -1.31 57.40
N VAL A 818 26.03 -1.73 56.44
CA VAL A 818 27.44 -1.29 56.20
C VAL A 818 27.69 -1.57 54.69
N ARG A 819 27.91 -0.63 53.76
CA ARG A 819 28.96 0.39 53.51
C ARG A 819 30.36 -0.15 53.11
N GLY A 820 30.75 0.07 51.84
CA GLY A 820 32.11 0.49 51.48
C GLY A 820 32.92 -0.41 50.54
N GLY A 821 33.66 0.22 49.62
CA GLY A 821 34.69 -0.41 48.78
C GLY A 821 34.17 -1.07 47.48
N GLY A 822 34.66 -0.78 46.27
CA GLY A 822 35.54 0.32 45.84
C GLY A 822 36.79 -0.13 45.06
N CYS A 823 36.94 0.42 43.84
CA CYS A 823 38.15 0.44 43.01
C CYS A 823 38.73 -0.86 42.39
N ALA A 824 38.61 -0.90 41.05
CA ALA A 824 39.74 -0.75 40.11
C ALA A 824 40.51 -1.97 39.54
N ARG A 825 40.21 -2.21 38.26
CA ARG A 825 41.13 -2.25 37.08
C ARG A 825 42.16 -3.41 36.93
N ARG A 826 42.40 -3.68 35.63
CA ARG A 826 43.41 -4.57 35.01
C ARG A 826 43.06 -6.08 35.06
N GLY A 827 43.34 -6.86 34.02
CA GLY A 827 43.76 -6.49 32.66
C GLY A 827 44.66 -7.52 31.97
N GLY A 828 44.16 -8.13 30.89
CA GLY A 828 44.89 -9.15 30.11
C GLY A 828 44.89 -10.55 30.77
N SER A 829 45.29 -11.62 30.08
CA SER A 829 45.48 -11.79 28.62
C SER A 829 45.59 -13.28 28.25
N ARG A 830 45.17 -13.61 27.01
CA ARG A 830 45.55 -14.77 26.16
C ARG A 830 46.12 -16.04 26.84
N GLY A 831 45.42 -17.15 26.68
CA GLY A 831 45.96 -18.51 26.80
C GLY A 831 45.04 -19.53 26.13
N GLY A 832 45.57 -20.55 25.45
CA GLY A 832 44.75 -21.53 24.73
C GLY A 832 45.41 -22.90 24.59
N GLY A 833 44.58 -23.94 24.52
CA GLY A 833 44.91 -25.36 24.28
C GLY A 833 43.61 -26.16 24.47
N ARG A 834 43.06 -26.84 23.45
CA ARG A 834 43.51 -28.06 22.74
C ARG A 834 43.30 -29.37 23.53
N HIS A 835 42.17 -30.03 23.21
CA HIS A 835 41.97 -31.48 23.18
C HIS A 835 42.01 -32.23 24.55
N PRO A 836 41.68 -33.55 24.59
CA PRO A 836 40.36 -34.07 24.22
C PRO A 836 39.83 -35.14 25.20
N VAL A 837 38.52 -35.42 25.19
CA VAL A 837 37.99 -36.71 25.67
C VAL A 837 36.88 -37.19 24.75
N ALA A 838 36.95 -38.47 24.37
CA ALA A 838 35.85 -39.23 23.80
C ALA A 838 35.75 -40.56 24.56
N LEU A 839 34.54 -41.08 24.76
CA LEU A 839 34.31 -42.49 25.09
C LEU A 839 32.89 -42.91 24.65
N CYS A 840 32.67 -44.21 24.56
CA CYS A 840 31.61 -44.83 23.76
C CYS A 840 30.45 -45.46 24.60
N PRO A 841 29.37 -45.95 23.96
CA PRO A 841 28.05 -46.06 24.60
C PRO A 841 27.72 -47.47 25.15
N GLY A 842 26.55 -47.57 25.81
CA GLY A 842 25.85 -48.83 26.06
C GLY A 842 24.64 -49.02 25.14
N ARG A 843 24.35 -50.27 24.77
CA ARG A 843 23.12 -50.74 24.10
C ARG A 843 22.42 -51.77 25.00
N ASP A 844 21.11 -51.95 24.82
CA ASP A 844 20.45 -53.22 24.42
C ASP A 844 18.91 -52.99 24.41
N ALA A 845 18.20 -53.28 23.32
CA ALA A 845 17.54 -54.56 22.96
C ALA A 845 16.33 -54.90 23.87
N GLY A 846 15.12 -55.20 23.36
CA GLY A 846 14.64 -55.32 21.98
C GLY A 846 13.12 -55.65 21.91
N ALA A 847 12.71 -56.46 20.93
CA ALA A 847 11.36 -57.07 20.74
C ALA A 847 10.19 -56.23 20.12
N SER A 848 10.03 -56.40 18.80
CA SER A 848 8.77 -56.67 18.06
C SER A 848 7.37 -56.30 18.63
N GLY A 849 6.58 -55.55 17.84
CA GLY A 849 5.11 -55.47 17.98
C GLY A 849 4.39 -54.65 16.88
N ARG A 850 3.48 -55.29 16.11
CA ARG A 850 2.52 -54.72 15.14
C ARG A 850 1.40 -55.77 14.90
N PRO A 851 0.20 -55.42 14.41
CA PRO A 851 -0.48 -54.11 14.38
C PRO A 851 -1.95 -54.18 14.88
N GLY A 852 -2.67 -53.05 14.82
CA GLY A 852 -4.13 -52.94 15.03
C GLY A 852 -4.49 -51.81 16.01
N GLY A 853 -5.62 -51.12 15.88
CA GLY A 853 -6.64 -51.17 14.81
C GLY A 853 -7.91 -50.46 15.26
N GLY A 854 -8.32 -49.41 14.55
CA GLY A 854 -9.43 -48.51 14.89
C GLY A 854 -9.28 -47.20 14.14
#